data_AF-A0A2V7EV14-F1
#
_entry.id   AF-A0A2V7EV14-F1
#
_cell.length_a   1.000
_cell.length_b   1.000
_cell.length_c   1.000
_cell.angle_alpha   90.00
_cell.angle_beta   90.00
_cell.angle_gamma   90.00
#
_symmetry.space_group_name_H-M   'P 1'
#
loop_
_entity.id
_entity.type
_entity.pdbx_description
1 polymer ?
#
loop_
_entity_poly.entity_id
_entity_poly.type
_entity_poly.pdbx_seq_one_letter_code
_entity_poly.pdbx_strand_id
1 'polypeptide(L)'
;MRTHIPKLAAVALLGGLIAGLLVSGGAPSGQGSAMTGRGDVRTLRAGYERWKTAYAYKGGDRKLILPLQYSKGRSARFTRAHGQATLDLVDGSLSVVVSGLSDQDGFDVWLINNRSGRGHNVKPEAGDLRVRMGSLKHEGSTATLQARLGREVSAGFEIDLVVVARSGEEPRAAGLLFGSPTLFERLYYSEQRGQLAASVEGPTGLLSASFSVLIPSPAYAGGTAGVTDLEALIAKGRDIFFNETFDGNGRTCGSCHPEQNNFTLDPRFISALPPTDPLFVAEFNPALKENFEKPALMRQFGLILENVDGFEDLANKFVMRGVPHTLALSTSLTPASAAGPPAADGTTLRVDGTITPPFQRTGWGGDGAPGDGTLREFAAGAVRQHFTKTLNRVEGEDFRLPTAEELNALEAFQLSLGRQADLDLNTLVLKGALPEQGRQLFLDEERCNVCHRDAGSSAALPSDPPITGNANFNTGVEDIPDHPARVVGSLPRDGGFGRELDVITGGFGNGTFNTPPLVEAADTGPFFHNNGVSTIEAAVEFYGTPAFNDSPAGLRLIELGLGPIEVGADEAQAIGAFLRVINALENIRSCSALLERAEDVRLLNEARDLLRLSISEISDAIEVLRGAGLHRGAVLHLRAARGLVEVAANTPLRFLRNILIRLAIDEDRAARGHMVKG
;
A
#
# COMPACT_ATOMS: atom_id res chain seq x y z
N MET A 1 23.94 -10.02 -50.62
CA MET A 1 22.63 -10.07 -51.31
C MET A 1 21.82 -11.26 -50.82
N ARG A 2 21.06 -11.08 -49.75
CA ARG A 2 19.91 -11.91 -49.36
C ARG A 2 18.89 -10.94 -48.79
N THR A 3 17.71 -10.95 -49.38
CA THR A 3 16.69 -9.91 -49.33
C THR A 3 15.89 -9.95 -48.02
N HIS A 4 15.87 -8.82 -47.31
CA HIS A 4 14.89 -8.51 -46.29
C HIS A 4 13.54 -8.22 -46.94
N ILE A 5 12.50 -8.94 -46.53
CA ILE A 5 11.09 -8.60 -46.79
C ILE A 5 10.49 -8.15 -45.45
N PRO A 6 9.90 -6.95 -45.33
CA PRO A 6 9.32 -6.50 -44.06
C PRO A 6 7.95 -7.14 -43.82
N LYS A 7 7.77 -7.70 -42.62
CA LYS A 7 6.53 -8.32 -42.09
C LYS A 7 5.40 -7.31 -41.77
N LEU A 8 5.23 -6.27 -42.59
CA LEU A 8 4.22 -5.21 -42.37
C LEU A 8 3.03 -5.25 -43.33
N ALA A 9 2.93 -6.26 -44.20
CA ALA A 9 1.89 -6.35 -45.23
C ALA A 9 0.67 -7.23 -44.87
N ALA A 10 0.61 -7.83 -43.68
CA ALA A 10 -0.47 -8.77 -43.32
C ALA A 10 -1.70 -8.10 -42.67
N VAL A 11 -1.67 -6.79 -42.38
CA VAL A 11 -2.74 -6.09 -41.64
C VAL A 11 -3.85 -5.54 -42.57
N ALA A 12 -3.67 -5.55 -43.89
CA ALA A 12 -4.59 -4.90 -44.83
C ALA A 12 -5.62 -5.82 -45.53
N LEU A 13 -5.72 -7.11 -45.19
CA LEU A 13 -6.52 -8.08 -45.95
C LEU A 13 -7.66 -8.78 -45.17
N LEU A 14 -8.03 -8.28 -43.99
CA LEU A 14 -9.17 -8.80 -43.20
C LEU A 14 -10.34 -7.80 -43.09
N GLY A 15 -10.46 -6.86 -44.03
CA GLY A 15 -11.46 -5.78 -44.00
C GLY A 15 -12.76 -6.05 -44.76
N GLY A 16 -13.06 -7.27 -45.20
CA GLY A 16 -14.18 -7.52 -46.09
C GLY A 16 -14.88 -8.86 -45.87
N LEU A 17 -15.74 -8.95 -44.85
CA LEU A 17 -16.94 -9.81 -44.81
C LEU A 17 -17.63 -9.65 -43.43
N ILE A 18 -18.38 -8.55 -43.26
CA ILE A 18 -19.39 -8.45 -42.20
C ILE A 18 -20.69 -7.98 -42.86
N ALA A 19 -21.55 -8.92 -43.21
CA ALA A 19 -22.95 -8.67 -43.46
C ALA A 19 -23.74 -9.97 -43.18
N GLY A 20 -24.64 -9.90 -42.19
CA GLY A 20 -25.66 -10.91 -41.95
C GLY A 20 -25.43 -11.79 -40.72
N LEU A 21 -25.91 -11.34 -39.56
CA LEU A 21 -26.98 -11.99 -38.79
C LEU A 21 -27.04 -11.40 -37.37
N LEU A 22 -28.03 -10.52 -37.17
CA LEU A 22 -28.61 -10.26 -35.86
C LEU A 22 -29.87 -11.13 -35.75
N VAL A 23 -30.07 -11.81 -34.62
CA VAL A 23 -31.24 -11.69 -33.74
C VAL A 23 -31.34 -12.87 -32.75
N SER A 24 -31.54 -12.47 -31.49
CA SER A 24 -32.18 -13.13 -30.34
C SER A 24 -31.55 -14.35 -29.66
N GLY A 25 -31.30 -14.19 -28.36
CA GLY A 25 -31.23 -15.25 -27.35
C GLY A 25 -31.01 -14.63 -25.98
N GLY A 26 -32.03 -14.65 -25.12
CA GLY A 26 -32.06 -13.97 -23.82
C GLY A 26 -30.92 -14.36 -22.89
N ALA A 27 -30.39 -13.35 -22.17
CA ALA A 27 -29.35 -13.53 -21.18
C ALA A 27 -29.92 -14.16 -19.90
N PRO A 28 -29.40 -15.31 -19.43
CA PRO A 28 -29.40 -15.63 -18.02
C PRO A 28 -28.45 -14.64 -17.32
N SER A 29 -28.83 -14.15 -16.15
CA SER A 29 -27.99 -13.38 -15.23
C SER A 29 -26.79 -14.23 -14.79
N GLY A 30 -25.71 -14.20 -15.58
CA GLY A 30 -24.44 -14.81 -15.24
C GLY A 30 -23.65 -13.85 -14.34
N GLN A 31 -23.18 -14.37 -13.20
CA GLN A 31 -22.12 -13.74 -12.41
C GLN A 31 -20.98 -13.37 -13.37
N GLY A 32 -20.74 -12.06 -13.56
CA GLY A 32 -19.62 -11.55 -14.34
C GLY A 32 -18.30 -12.01 -13.73
N SER A 33 -17.26 -12.13 -14.55
CA SER A 33 -15.92 -12.38 -14.02
C SER A 33 -15.55 -11.19 -13.13
N ALA A 34 -15.07 -11.45 -11.92
CA ALA A 34 -14.74 -10.38 -10.99
C ALA A 34 -13.56 -9.56 -11.55
N MET A 35 -13.80 -8.30 -11.92
CA MET A 35 -12.80 -7.45 -12.59
C MET A 35 -11.76 -6.89 -11.61
N THR A 36 -10.60 -7.56 -11.55
CA THR A 36 -9.51 -7.25 -10.62
C THR A 36 -8.54 -6.16 -11.10
N GLY A 37 -8.63 -5.72 -12.37
CA GLY A 37 -7.76 -4.68 -12.93
C GLY A 37 -6.28 -5.02 -12.81
N ARG A 38 -5.45 -4.11 -12.27
CA ARG A 38 -4.02 -4.39 -11.99
C ARG A 38 -3.79 -5.33 -10.78
N GLY A 39 -4.82 -5.68 -9.99
CA GLY A 39 -4.69 -6.65 -8.91
C GLY A 39 -4.53 -8.10 -9.42
N ASP A 40 -3.58 -8.86 -8.86
CA ASP A 40 -3.32 -10.26 -9.21
C ASP A 40 -3.49 -11.18 -7.97
N VAL A 41 -4.38 -12.17 -8.08
CA VAL A 41 -4.64 -13.16 -7.02
C VAL A 41 -3.39 -13.98 -6.67
N ARG A 42 -2.49 -14.20 -7.64
CA ARG A 42 -1.21 -14.89 -7.41
C ARG A 42 -0.32 -14.07 -6.48
N THR A 43 -0.31 -12.74 -6.64
CA THR A 43 0.44 -11.81 -5.77
C THR A 43 -0.11 -11.84 -4.35
N LEU A 44 -1.43 -11.70 -4.17
CA LEU A 44 -2.05 -11.76 -2.85
C LEU A 44 -1.76 -13.10 -2.16
N ARG A 45 -1.89 -14.22 -2.87
CA ARG A 45 -1.62 -15.56 -2.35
C ARG A 45 -0.15 -15.74 -1.95
N ALA A 46 0.78 -15.31 -2.79
CA ALA A 46 2.21 -15.38 -2.47
C ALA A 46 2.55 -14.56 -1.22
N GLY A 47 1.97 -13.37 -1.06
CA GLY A 47 2.10 -12.55 0.14
C GLY A 47 1.54 -13.23 1.39
N TYR A 48 0.33 -13.81 1.28
CA TYR A 48 -0.31 -14.54 2.38
C TYR A 48 0.52 -15.74 2.83
N GLU A 49 1.05 -16.56 1.91
CA GLU A 49 1.85 -17.74 2.29
C GLU A 49 3.16 -17.34 3.00
N ARG A 50 3.87 -16.29 2.51
CA ARG A 50 5.06 -15.77 3.21
C ARG A 50 4.73 -15.27 4.61
N TRP A 51 3.66 -14.50 4.74
CA TRP A 51 3.20 -13.99 6.03
C TRP A 51 2.82 -15.15 6.97
N LYS A 52 2.10 -16.14 6.48
CA LYS A 52 1.60 -17.29 7.24
C LYS A 52 2.73 -18.10 7.87
N THR A 53 3.79 -18.38 7.11
CA THR A 53 4.97 -19.07 7.65
C THR A 53 5.61 -18.29 8.78
N ALA A 54 5.79 -16.97 8.61
CA ALA A 54 6.38 -16.10 9.64
C ALA A 54 5.46 -15.95 10.88
N TYR A 55 4.14 -15.89 10.67
CA TYR A 55 3.14 -15.75 11.73
C TYR A 55 3.07 -17.01 12.61
N ALA A 56 3.02 -18.19 11.99
CA ALA A 56 3.02 -19.46 12.72
C ALA A 56 4.32 -19.67 13.52
N TYR A 57 5.48 -19.32 12.94
CA TYR A 57 6.77 -19.41 13.64
C TYR A 57 6.83 -18.54 14.91
N LYS A 58 6.10 -17.41 14.93
CA LYS A 58 6.01 -16.50 16.08
C LYS A 58 4.93 -16.92 17.12
N GLY A 59 4.30 -18.08 16.94
CA GLY A 59 3.25 -18.58 17.85
C GLY A 59 1.86 -17.99 17.59
N GLY A 60 1.63 -17.46 16.39
CA GLY A 60 0.33 -16.90 15.97
C GLY A 60 -0.79 -17.95 15.88
N ASP A 61 -0.45 -19.23 15.83
CA ASP A 61 -1.41 -20.35 15.94
C ASP A 61 -2.06 -20.42 17.32
N ARG A 62 -1.38 -19.93 18.35
CA ARG A 62 -1.87 -19.91 19.74
C ARG A 62 -2.27 -18.53 20.23
N LYS A 63 -1.56 -17.47 19.84
CA LYS A 63 -1.79 -16.12 20.36
C LYS A 63 -2.14 -15.15 19.24
N LEU A 64 -3.23 -14.42 19.41
CA LEU A 64 -3.52 -13.23 18.62
C LEU A 64 -3.06 -12.01 19.39
N ILE A 65 -2.22 -11.18 18.77
CA ILE A 65 -1.71 -9.93 19.36
C ILE A 65 -2.29 -8.78 18.55
N LEU A 66 -3.14 -7.98 19.17
CA LEU A 66 -3.80 -6.83 18.58
C LEU A 66 -3.18 -5.53 19.12
N PRO A 67 -2.61 -4.69 18.26
CA PRO A 67 -2.11 -3.38 18.65
C PRO A 67 -3.26 -2.49 19.11
N LEU A 68 -3.05 -1.67 20.13
CA LEU A 68 -4.03 -0.69 20.58
C LEU A 68 -3.43 0.71 20.45
N GLN A 69 -4.02 1.54 19.59
CA GLN A 69 -3.52 2.89 19.38
C GLN A 69 -4.63 3.88 19.02
N TYR A 70 -4.29 5.17 19.10
CA TYR A 70 -5.15 6.25 18.63
C TYR A 70 -5.45 6.10 17.15
N SER A 71 -6.74 6.08 16.80
CA SER A 71 -7.18 6.11 15.43
C SER A 71 -7.73 7.49 15.10
N LYS A 72 -7.10 8.19 14.15
CA LYS A 72 -7.68 9.43 13.62
C LYS A 72 -9.05 9.19 12.98
N GLY A 73 -9.37 7.98 12.52
CA GLY A 73 -10.73 7.68 12.05
C GLY A 73 -11.73 7.44 13.19
N ARG A 74 -11.30 6.73 14.26
CA ARG A 74 -12.23 6.13 15.23
C ARG A 74 -12.29 6.79 16.60
N SER A 75 -11.18 7.35 17.08
CA SER A 75 -11.06 7.82 18.44
C SER A 75 -11.85 9.10 18.69
N ALA A 76 -12.55 9.14 19.83
CA ALA A 76 -13.36 10.29 20.24
C ALA A 76 -12.50 11.54 20.51
N ARG A 77 -11.25 11.34 20.93
CA ARG A 77 -10.27 12.40 21.17
C ARG A 77 -8.86 11.88 20.95
N PHE A 78 -7.95 12.81 20.69
CA PHE A 78 -6.53 12.51 20.62
C PHE A 78 -6.00 12.00 21.96
N THR A 79 -5.09 11.04 21.90
CA THR A 79 -4.30 10.55 23.02
C THR A 79 -2.95 10.05 22.50
N ARG A 80 -1.91 10.15 23.34
CA ARG A 80 -0.60 9.53 23.11
C ARG A 80 -0.54 8.09 23.65
N ALA A 81 -1.60 7.65 24.31
CA ALA A 81 -1.68 6.31 24.85
C ALA A 81 -1.63 5.27 23.74
N HIS A 82 -1.01 4.15 24.05
CA HIS A 82 -0.80 3.03 23.15
C HIS A 82 -0.58 1.76 23.96
N GLY A 83 -0.74 0.61 23.33
CA GLY A 83 -0.55 -0.66 24.00
C GLY A 83 -0.86 -1.84 23.10
N GLN A 84 -1.20 -2.96 23.73
CA GLN A 84 -1.57 -4.18 23.05
C GLN A 84 -2.63 -4.97 23.82
N ALA A 85 -3.42 -5.73 23.10
CA ALA A 85 -4.27 -6.79 23.61
C ALA A 85 -3.77 -8.15 23.08
N THR A 86 -3.50 -9.09 23.98
CA THR A 86 -3.06 -10.44 23.64
C THR A 86 -4.14 -11.43 24.06
N LEU A 87 -4.66 -12.17 23.10
CA LEU A 87 -5.64 -13.24 23.31
C LEU A 87 -4.96 -14.61 23.10
N ASP A 88 -4.92 -15.45 24.14
CA ASP A 88 -4.56 -16.87 24.00
C ASP A 88 -5.78 -17.64 23.50
N LEU A 89 -5.66 -18.20 22.30
CA LEU A 89 -6.73 -18.88 21.58
C LEU A 89 -6.98 -20.31 22.06
N VAL A 90 -6.14 -20.83 22.97
CA VAL A 90 -6.31 -22.16 23.56
C VAL A 90 -7.16 -22.08 24.80
N ASP A 91 -6.87 -21.14 25.70
CA ASP A 91 -7.53 -21.08 27.01
C ASP A 91 -8.48 -19.88 27.16
N GLY A 92 -8.45 -18.94 26.22
CA GLY A 92 -9.32 -17.76 26.19
C GLY A 92 -8.86 -16.66 27.14
N SER A 93 -7.62 -16.68 27.62
CA SER A 93 -7.08 -15.57 28.42
C SER A 93 -6.83 -14.34 27.56
N LEU A 94 -7.28 -13.19 28.06
CA LEU A 94 -7.09 -11.88 27.45
C LEU A 94 -6.24 -11.02 28.39
N SER A 95 -5.08 -10.59 27.91
CA SER A 95 -4.19 -9.65 28.58
C SER A 95 -4.19 -8.33 27.81
N VAL A 96 -4.51 -7.22 28.45
CA VAL A 96 -4.39 -5.88 27.86
C VAL A 96 -3.40 -5.07 28.67
N VAL A 97 -2.48 -4.42 27.98
CA VAL A 97 -1.49 -3.52 28.60
C VAL A 97 -1.45 -2.24 27.79
N VAL A 98 -1.54 -1.09 28.47
CA VAL A 98 -1.57 0.23 27.85
C VAL A 98 -0.68 1.19 28.63
N SER A 99 0.13 1.97 27.93
CA SER A 99 0.92 3.07 28.49
C SER A 99 0.34 4.43 28.09
N GLY A 100 0.61 5.46 28.89
CA GLY A 100 0.26 6.85 28.56
C GLY A 100 -1.21 7.23 28.80
N LEU A 101 -1.99 6.38 29.46
CA LEU A 101 -3.31 6.75 29.99
C LEU A 101 -3.15 7.57 31.29
N SER A 102 -4.14 8.43 31.56
CA SER A 102 -4.19 9.23 32.79
C SER A 102 -4.55 8.35 33.99
N ASP A 103 -3.79 8.42 35.08
CA ASP A 103 -4.09 7.69 36.32
C ASP A 103 -5.29 8.26 37.10
N GLN A 104 -5.76 9.47 36.72
CA GLN A 104 -6.91 10.14 37.32
C GLN A 104 -8.26 9.64 36.76
N ASP A 105 -8.23 8.95 35.62
CA ASP A 105 -9.42 8.45 34.92
C ASP A 105 -9.49 6.92 35.00
N GLY A 106 -10.71 6.38 35.06
CA GLY A 106 -10.94 4.95 34.84
C GLY A 106 -11.00 4.63 33.34
N PHE A 107 -10.53 3.44 32.94
CA PHE A 107 -10.66 2.94 31.57
C PHE A 107 -11.14 1.48 31.55
N ASP A 108 -12.03 1.17 30.61
CA ASP A 108 -12.61 -0.15 30.40
C ASP A 108 -12.19 -0.72 29.03
N VAL A 109 -11.99 -2.03 28.99
CA VAL A 109 -11.70 -2.78 27.76
C VAL A 109 -12.97 -3.47 27.26
N TRP A 110 -13.24 -3.34 25.97
CA TRP A 110 -14.40 -3.89 25.29
C TRP A 110 -14.00 -4.73 24.09
N LEU A 111 -14.69 -5.86 23.89
CA LEU A 111 -14.70 -6.58 22.63
C LEU A 111 -15.95 -6.20 21.86
N ILE A 112 -15.80 -5.95 20.56
CA ILE A 112 -16.87 -5.54 19.67
C ILE A 112 -16.94 -6.52 18.50
N ASN A 113 -18.16 -6.94 18.19
CA ASN A 113 -18.54 -7.67 16.98
C ASN A 113 -19.38 -6.72 16.14
N ASN A 114 -18.84 -6.28 15.01
CA ASN A 114 -19.53 -5.36 14.13
C ASN A 114 -20.64 -6.10 13.39
N ARG A 115 -21.88 -5.65 13.56
CA ARG A 115 -23.04 -6.23 12.90
C ARG A 115 -23.46 -5.35 11.74
N SER A 116 -23.88 -5.97 10.65
CA SER A 116 -24.52 -5.24 9.56
C SER A 116 -25.76 -4.51 10.08
N GLY A 117 -25.73 -3.17 10.05
CA GLY A 117 -26.77 -2.30 10.58
C GLY A 117 -26.75 -0.93 9.90
N ARG A 118 -27.77 -0.10 10.16
CA ARG A 118 -28.08 1.13 9.40
C ARG A 118 -26.95 2.19 9.34
N GLY A 119 -25.91 2.11 10.20
CA GLY A 119 -24.76 3.02 10.22
C GLY A 119 -23.58 2.58 9.33
N HIS A 120 -23.46 1.26 9.06
CA HIS A 120 -22.47 0.62 8.20
C HIS A 120 -21.06 1.23 8.24
N ASN A 121 -20.39 1.22 9.40
CA ASN A 121 -18.96 1.49 9.40
C ASN A 121 -18.17 0.73 10.48
N VAL A 122 -16.88 1.01 10.55
CA VAL A 122 -15.91 0.31 11.39
C VAL A 122 -15.80 0.85 12.84
N LYS A 123 -16.65 1.80 13.26
CA LYS A 123 -16.79 2.15 14.68
C LYS A 123 -17.79 1.23 15.37
N PRO A 124 -17.72 1.10 16.71
CA PRO A 124 -18.79 0.47 17.47
C PRO A 124 -20.11 1.21 17.28
N GLU A 125 -21.16 0.52 16.83
CA GLU A 125 -22.50 1.04 16.62
C GLU A 125 -23.49 0.56 17.69
N ALA A 126 -24.68 1.15 17.73
CA ALA A 126 -25.73 0.74 18.67
C ALA A 126 -26.27 -0.68 18.41
N GLY A 127 -26.14 -1.16 17.17
CA GLY A 127 -26.58 -2.51 16.76
C GLY A 127 -25.52 -3.60 16.96
N ASP A 128 -24.29 -3.23 17.33
CA ASP A 128 -23.19 -4.17 17.49
C ASP A 128 -23.31 -4.99 18.77
N LEU A 129 -22.73 -6.19 18.78
CA LEU A 129 -22.59 -6.94 20.01
C LEU A 129 -21.31 -6.47 20.73
N ARG A 130 -21.44 -6.24 22.04
CA ARG A 130 -20.42 -5.60 22.85
C ARG A 130 -20.26 -6.38 24.14
N VAL A 131 -19.03 -6.74 24.48
CA VAL A 131 -18.72 -7.43 25.74
C VAL A 131 -17.67 -6.62 26.49
N ARG A 132 -18.01 -6.20 27.72
CA ARG A 132 -17.06 -5.53 28.61
C ARG A 132 -16.17 -6.56 29.28
N MET A 133 -14.87 -6.49 29.06
CA MET A 133 -13.91 -7.45 29.61
C MET A 133 -13.44 -7.07 31.02
N GLY A 134 -13.52 -5.80 31.39
CA GLY A 134 -13.15 -5.29 32.70
C GLY A 134 -12.54 -3.90 32.64
N SER A 135 -12.10 -3.41 33.80
CA SER A 135 -11.39 -2.14 33.94
C SER A 135 -9.89 -2.36 33.99
N LEU A 136 -9.14 -1.48 33.32
CA LEU A 136 -7.70 -1.40 33.46
C LEU A 136 -7.33 -0.93 34.88
N LYS A 137 -6.28 -1.52 35.44
CA LYS A 137 -5.69 -1.14 36.72
C LYS A 137 -4.36 -0.46 36.47
N HIS A 138 -4.17 0.73 37.02
CA HIS A 138 -2.91 1.46 36.90
C HIS A 138 -1.83 0.87 37.83
N GLU A 139 -0.66 0.64 37.26
CA GLU A 139 0.58 0.24 37.92
C GLU A 139 1.70 1.16 37.39
N GLY A 140 1.91 2.29 38.07
CA GLY A 140 2.83 3.33 37.60
C GLY A 140 2.32 3.99 36.31
N SER A 141 3.16 4.04 35.27
CA SER A 141 2.83 4.64 33.96
C SER A 141 2.03 3.72 33.02
N THR A 142 1.74 2.50 33.46
CA THR A 142 1.12 1.45 32.66
C THR A 142 -0.19 1.01 33.31
N ALA A 143 -1.20 0.71 32.50
CA ALA A 143 -2.50 0.22 32.91
C ALA A 143 -2.72 -1.18 32.35
N THR A 144 -3.12 -2.13 33.19
CA THR A 144 -3.21 -3.56 32.83
C THR A 144 -4.60 -4.13 33.09
N LEU A 145 -5.01 -5.10 32.28
CA LEU A 145 -6.16 -5.96 32.51
C LEU A 145 -5.77 -7.40 32.23
N GLN A 146 -6.09 -8.29 33.16
CA GLN A 146 -6.14 -9.73 32.93
C GLN A 146 -7.60 -10.16 33.02
N ALA A 147 -8.11 -10.73 31.95
CA ALA A 147 -9.47 -11.23 31.83
C ALA A 147 -9.47 -12.60 31.18
N ARG A 148 -10.62 -13.27 31.21
CA ARG A 148 -10.84 -14.52 30.50
C ARG A 148 -12.15 -14.44 29.76
N LEU A 149 -12.19 -14.92 28.52
CA LEU A 149 -13.41 -15.02 27.76
C LEU A 149 -14.38 -15.96 28.49
N GLY A 150 -15.45 -15.40 29.04
CA GLY A 150 -16.53 -16.15 29.70
C GLY A 150 -17.54 -16.69 28.70
N ARG A 151 -18.60 -17.37 29.19
CA ARG A 151 -19.74 -17.82 28.36
C ARG A 151 -20.51 -16.67 27.68
N GLU A 152 -20.25 -15.43 28.12
CA GLU A 152 -20.85 -14.17 27.63
C GLU A 152 -20.41 -13.86 26.20
N VAL A 153 -19.21 -14.32 25.82
CA VAL A 153 -18.76 -14.42 24.43
C VAL A 153 -19.32 -15.74 23.89
N SER A 154 -20.58 -15.71 23.46
CA SER A 154 -21.33 -16.88 23.01
C SER A 154 -20.86 -17.41 21.65
N ALA A 155 -21.32 -18.61 21.28
CA ALA A 155 -21.20 -19.10 19.90
C ALA A 155 -21.77 -18.07 18.91
N GLY A 156 -20.97 -17.67 17.92
CA GLY A 156 -21.34 -16.66 16.92
C GLY A 156 -20.91 -15.23 17.23
N PHE A 157 -20.13 -15.00 18.29
CA PHE A 157 -19.41 -13.73 18.49
C PHE A 157 -18.11 -13.73 17.67
N GLU A 158 -17.85 -12.66 16.92
CA GLU A 158 -16.61 -12.43 16.18
C GLU A 158 -15.92 -11.17 16.74
N ILE A 159 -14.63 -11.25 17.05
CA ILE A 159 -13.84 -10.13 17.56
C ILE A 159 -13.37 -9.31 16.36
N ASP A 160 -14.14 -8.28 16.01
CA ASP A 160 -13.73 -7.31 15.00
C ASP A 160 -12.83 -6.24 15.59
N LEU A 161 -13.12 -5.79 16.82
CA LEU A 161 -12.37 -4.76 17.49
C LEU A 161 -12.14 -5.09 18.97
N VAL A 162 -10.96 -4.68 19.45
CA VAL A 162 -10.71 -4.41 20.86
C VAL A 162 -10.68 -2.89 21.05
N VAL A 163 -11.45 -2.38 22.00
CA VAL A 163 -11.59 -0.95 22.28
C VAL A 163 -11.25 -0.66 23.72
N VAL A 164 -10.41 0.36 23.96
CA VAL A 164 -10.22 0.96 25.28
C VAL A 164 -11.01 2.27 25.33
N ALA A 165 -11.95 2.38 26.25
CA ALA A 165 -12.80 3.56 26.43
C ALA A 165 -12.75 4.03 27.90
N ARG A 166 -13.11 5.29 28.17
CA ARG A 166 -13.21 5.78 29.55
C ARG A 166 -14.29 5.01 30.32
N SER A 167 -14.03 4.63 31.57
CA SER A 167 -14.96 3.85 32.39
C SER A 167 -16.29 4.57 32.57
N GLY A 168 -17.39 3.82 32.47
CA GLY A 168 -18.75 4.35 32.56
C GLY A 168 -19.26 5.03 31.29
N GLU A 169 -18.42 5.18 30.27
CA GLU A 169 -18.82 5.69 28.96
C GLU A 169 -18.91 4.55 27.93
N GLU A 170 -19.83 4.70 26.97
CA GLU A 170 -20.03 3.73 25.90
C GLU A 170 -18.91 3.81 24.85
N PRO A 171 -18.27 2.69 24.42
CA PRO A 171 -17.17 2.69 23.46
C PRO A 171 -17.48 3.38 22.13
N ARG A 172 -18.75 3.44 21.72
CA ARG A 172 -19.19 4.21 20.55
C ARG A 172 -18.90 5.71 20.68
N ALA A 173 -19.14 6.28 21.86
CA ALA A 173 -19.00 7.71 22.10
C ALA A 173 -17.60 8.07 22.63
N ALA A 174 -16.92 7.13 23.28
CA ALA A 174 -15.76 7.40 24.10
C ALA A 174 -14.54 6.50 23.84
N GLY A 175 -14.56 5.69 22.78
CA GLY A 175 -13.42 4.86 22.40
C GLY A 175 -12.17 5.71 22.14
N LEU A 176 -11.05 5.31 22.76
CA LEU A 176 -9.77 6.01 22.69
C LEU A 176 -8.73 5.23 21.89
N LEU A 177 -8.58 3.94 22.19
CA LEU A 177 -7.63 3.05 21.51
C LEU A 177 -8.39 1.93 20.83
N PHE A 178 -7.96 1.58 19.62
CA PHE A 178 -8.59 0.57 18.79
C PHE A 178 -7.53 -0.41 18.28
N GLY A 179 -7.89 -1.69 18.24
CA GLY A 179 -7.12 -2.74 17.60
C GLY A 179 -8.01 -3.70 16.85
N SER A 180 -7.57 -4.18 15.68
CA SER A 180 -8.36 -5.07 14.82
C SER A 180 -7.49 -6.15 14.16
N PRO A 181 -8.04 -7.35 13.90
CA PRO A 181 -7.35 -8.34 13.06
C PRO A 181 -7.26 -7.88 11.61
N THR A 182 -6.07 -8.01 11.02
CA THR A 182 -5.75 -7.79 9.60
C THR A 182 -6.44 -8.81 8.69
N LEU A 183 -6.47 -8.56 7.38
CA LEU A 183 -6.97 -9.54 6.40
C LEU A 183 -6.27 -10.89 6.50
N PHE A 184 -4.95 -10.91 6.64
CA PHE A 184 -4.18 -12.15 6.67
C PHE A 184 -4.44 -12.97 7.94
N GLU A 185 -4.62 -12.33 9.10
CA GLU A 185 -5.06 -13.02 10.32
C GLU A 185 -6.45 -13.62 10.13
N ARG A 186 -7.39 -12.85 9.57
CA ARG A 186 -8.75 -13.33 9.27
C ARG A 186 -8.75 -14.53 8.32
N LEU A 187 -7.94 -14.50 7.25
CA LEU A 187 -7.77 -15.63 6.32
C LEU A 187 -7.18 -16.85 7.01
N TYR A 188 -6.15 -16.66 7.84
CA TYR A 188 -5.48 -17.75 8.56
C TYR A 188 -6.40 -18.53 9.48
N TYR A 189 -7.14 -17.83 10.34
CA TYR A 189 -8.07 -18.51 11.25
C TYR A 189 -9.29 -19.07 10.52
N SER A 190 -9.72 -18.47 9.41
CA SER A 190 -10.74 -19.05 8.54
C SER A 190 -10.28 -20.37 7.91
N GLU A 191 -9.02 -20.46 7.47
CA GLU A 191 -8.44 -21.68 6.91
C GLU A 191 -8.35 -22.79 7.96
N GLN A 192 -7.86 -22.47 9.17
CA GLN A 192 -7.78 -23.42 10.29
C GLN A 192 -9.16 -23.99 10.64
N ARG A 193 -10.21 -23.15 10.69
CA ARG A 193 -11.59 -23.61 10.91
C ARG A 193 -12.04 -24.60 9.84
N GLY A 194 -11.76 -24.30 8.56
CA GLY A 194 -12.10 -25.18 7.43
C GLY A 194 -11.41 -26.54 7.53
N GLN A 195 -10.12 -26.58 7.87
CA GLN A 195 -9.36 -27.81 8.04
C GLN A 195 -9.88 -28.67 9.20
N LEU A 196 -10.24 -28.04 10.32
CA LEU A 196 -10.87 -28.71 11.46
C LEU A 196 -12.22 -29.30 11.08
N ALA A 197 -13.08 -28.55 10.38
CA ALA A 197 -14.39 -29.04 9.94
C ALA A 197 -14.26 -30.24 8.99
N ALA A 198 -13.30 -30.21 8.05
CA ALA A 198 -13.05 -31.32 7.13
C ALA A 198 -12.48 -32.58 7.81
N SER A 199 -11.82 -32.42 8.96
CA SER A 199 -11.22 -33.54 9.72
C SER A 199 -12.21 -34.26 10.65
N VAL A 200 -13.41 -33.71 10.85
CA VAL A 200 -14.42 -34.17 11.83
C VAL A 200 -15.53 -35.05 11.20
N GLU A 201 -15.41 -35.44 9.93
CA GLU A 201 -16.27 -36.47 9.31
C GLU A 201 -16.03 -37.91 9.83
N GLY A 202 -15.61 -38.07 11.10
CA GLY A 202 -15.49 -39.35 11.82
C GLY A 202 -16.33 -39.34 13.12
N PRO A 203 -16.92 -40.47 13.53
CA PRO A 203 -17.84 -40.48 14.66
C PRO A 203 -17.08 -40.35 15.99
N THR A 204 -17.54 -39.40 16.80
CA THR A 204 -17.16 -39.11 18.21
C THR A 204 -15.82 -38.37 18.43
N GLY A 205 -15.93 -37.07 18.75
CA GLY A 205 -14.84 -36.29 19.32
C GLY A 205 -15.35 -34.99 19.94
N LEU A 206 -15.34 -34.89 21.27
CA LEU A 206 -15.59 -33.65 22.00
C LEU A 206 -14.57 -32.58 21.54
N LEU A 207 -15.05 -31.54 20.86
CA LEU A 207 -14.23 -30.39 20.49
C LEU A 207 -13.74 -29.70 21.76
N SER A 208 -12.43 -29.67 21.98
CA SER A 208 -11.82 -28.56 22.71
C SER A 208 -12.14 -27.31 21.88
N ALA A 209 -13.05 -26.46 22.38
CA ALA A 209 -13.47 -25.27 21.67
C ALA A 209 -12.30 -24.28 21.60
N SER A 210 -11.52 -24.33 20.51
CA SER A 210 -10.51 -23.30 20.22
C SER A 210 -11.20 -21.94 20.04
N PHE A 211 -10.67 -20.91 20.69
CA PHE A 211 -11.18 -19.54 20.58
C PHE A 211 -10.81 -18.88 19.23
N SER A 212 -10.07 -19.56 18.35
CA SER A 212 -9.85 -19.15 16.95
C SER A 212 -11.17 -18.99 16.17
N VAL A 213 -12.25 -19.64 16.61
CA VAL A 213 -13.60 -19.45 16.04
C VAL A 213 -14.14 -18.03 16.19
N LEU A 214 -13.60 -17.27 17.15
CA LEU A 214 -13.99 -15.89 17.39
C LEU A 214 -13.34 -14.91 16.42
N ILE A 215 -12.38 -15.32 15.58
CA ILE A 215 -11.77 -14.38 14.63
C ILE A 215 -12.60 -14.36 13.34
N PRO A 216 -13.17 -13.21 12.94
CA PRO A 216 -14.09 -13.14 11.81
C PRO A 216 -13.51 -13.69 10.52
N SER A 217 -14.31 -14.46 9.78
CA SER A 217 -13.99 -14.78 8.38
C SER A 217 -14.22 -13.53 7.51
N PRO A 218 -13.40 -13.26 6.49
CA PRO A 218 -13.80 -12.35 5.44
C PRO A 218 -15.15 -12.82 4.86
N ALA A 219 -16.09 -11.91 4.55
CA ALA A 219 -17.48 -12.22 4.18
C ALA A 219 -17.67 -13.19 2.98
N TYR A 220 -16.59 -13.57 2.29
CA TYR A 220 -16.56 -14.52 1.17
C TYR A 220 -15.82 -15.83 1.48
N ALA A 221 -15.31 -16.02 2.70
CA ALA A 221 -14.53 -17.21 3.11
C ALA A 221 -15.42 -18.31 3.71
N GLY A 222 -16.40 -18.79 2.92
CA GLY A 222 -17.19 -19.97 3.26
C GLY A 222 -16.42 -21.25 2.92
N GLY A 223 -15.63 -21.77 3.87
CA GLY A 223 -14.77 -22.95 3.64
C GLY A 223 -13.53 -22.61 2.81
N THR A 224 -12.47 -23.43 2.92
CA THR A 224 -11.13 -23.28 2.28
C THR A 224 -11.10 -22.27 1.14
N ALA A 225 -10.67 -21.02 1.42
CA ALA A 225 -10.76 -19.90 0.48
C ALA A 225 -10.22 -20.31 -0.91
N GLY A 226 -11.13 -20.48 -1.86
CA GLY A 226 -10.79 -20.83 -3.23
C GLY A 226 -10.08 -19.67 -3.93
N VAL A 227 -9.43 -19.95 -5.06
CA VAL A 227 -8.90 -18.88 -5.93
C VAL A 227 -10.00 -17.89 -6.32
N THR A 228 -11.21 -18.40 -6.56
CA THR A 228 -12.41 -17.62 -6.93
C THR A 228 -12.86 -16.63 -5.85
N ASP A 229 -12.67 -16.97 -4.57
CA ASP A 229 -13.12 -16.12 -3.46
C ASP A 229 -12.19 -14.93 -3.24
N LEU A 230 -10.88 -15.14 -3.45
CA LEU A 230 -9.87 -14.08 -3.40
C LEU A 230 -9.98 -13.12 -4.59
N GLU A 231 -10.26 -13.63 -5.80
CA GLU A 231 -10.51 -12.79 -6.97
C GLU A 231 -11.73 -11.88 -6.77
N ALA A 232 -12.82 -12.40 -6.21
CA ALA A 232 -13.99 -11.60 -5.87
C ALA A 232 -13.68 -10.51 -4.83
N LEU A 233 -12.88 -10.82 -3.82
CA LEU A 233 -12.47 -9.86 -2.80
C LEU A 233 -11.59 -8.74 -3.38
N ILE A 234 -10.63 -9.09 -4.24
CA ILE A 234 -9.78 -8.12 -4.96
C ILE A 234 -10.65 -7.22 -5.85
N ALA A 235 -11.58 -7.79 -6.62
CA ALA A 235 -12.45 -7.01 -7.49
C ALA A 235 -13.36 -6.05 -6.71
N LYS A 236 -13.91 -6.49 -5.57
CA LYS A 236 -14.66 -5.61 -4.65
C LYS A 236 -13.77 -4.49 -4.12
N GLY A 237 -12.54 -4.80 -3.74
CA GLY A 237 -11.58 -3.81 -3.26
C GLY A 237 -11.26 -2.76 -4.31
N ARG A 238 -11.03 -3.20 -5.55
CA ARG A 238 -10.82 -2.31 -6.70
C ARG A 238 -12.02 -1.40 -6.95
N ASP A 239 -13.23 -1.96 -6.94
CA ASP A 239 -14.46 -1.20 -7.13
C ASP A 239 -14.59 -0.09 -6.07
N ILE A 240 -14.40 -0.42 -4.79
CA ILE A 240 -14.41 0.57 -3.71
C ILE A 240 -13.30 1.61 -3.92
N PHE A 241 -12.08 1.19 -4.25
CA PHE A 241 -10.93 2.07 -4.42
C PHE A 241 -11.18 3.17 -5.47
N PHE A 242 -11.86 2.84 -6.58
CA PHE A 242 -12.06 3.76 -7.69
C PHE A 242 -13.45 4.42 -7.73
N ASN A 243 -14.47 3.83 -7.11
CA ASN A 243 -15.85 4.29 -7.23
C ASN A 243 -16.50 4.74 -5.91
N GLU A 244 -15.98 4.33 -4.74
CA GLU A 244 -16.58 4.72 -3.47
C GLU A 244 -16.07 6.10 -3.02
N THR A 245 -17.03 6.98 -2.70
CA THR A 245 -16.78 8.36 -2.27
C THR A 245 -16.94 8.53 -0.76
N PHE A 246 -17.39 7.49 -0.06
CA PHE A 246 -17.64 7.46 1.36
C PHE A 246 -18.51 8.64 1.83
N ASP A 247 -19.58 8.93 1.09
CA ASP A 247 -20.47 10.08 1.30
C ASP A 247 -19.72 11.41 1.46
N GLY A 248 -18.56 11.54 0.82
CA GLY A 248 -17.63 12.64 0.96
C GLY A 248 -17.80 13.74 -0.10
N ASN A 249 -16.69 14.42 -0.38
CA ASN A 249 -16.57 15.55 -1.30
C ASN A 249 -16.45 15.14 -2.78
N GLY A 250 -16.65 13.86 -3.10
CA GLY A 250 -16.58 13.31 -4.45
C GLY A 250 -15.23 12.70 -4.84
N ARG A 251 -14.17 12.87 -4.04
CA ARG A 251 -12.91 12.12 -4.24
C ARG A 251 -13.14 10.62 -4.01
N THR A 252 -12.33 9.81 -4.68
CA THR A 252 -12.13 8.38 -4.40
C THR A 252 -10.65 8.14 -4.11
N CYS A 253 -10.24 6.95 -3.67
CA CYS A 253 -8.80 6.65 -3.52
C CYS A 253 -8.09 6.81 -4.87
N GLY A 254 -8.77 6.47 -5.96
CA GLY A 254 -8.32 6.64 -7.34
C GLY A 254 -8.12 8.08 -7.81
N SER A 255 -8.66 9.10 -7.11
CA SER A 255 -8.39 10.51 -7.45
C SER A 255 -6.92 10.89 -7.24
N CYS A 256 -6.27 10.28 -6.23
CA CYS A 256 -4.84 10.47 -5.97
C CYS A 256 -4.00 9.25 -6.38
N HIS A 257 -4.59 8.06 -6.44
CA HIS A 257 -3.92 6.83 -6.84
C HIS A 257 -4.52 6.24 -8.14
N PRO A 258 -4.48 6.95 -9.27
CA PRO A 258 -5.06 6.51 -10.53
C PRO A 258 -4.41 5.23 -11.06
N GLU A 259 -5.22 4.23 -11.45
CA GLU A 259 -4.74 2.93 -11.93
C GLU A 259 -3.91 3.04 -13.22
N GLN A 260 -4.20 4.04 -14.05
CA GLN A 260 -3.54 4.27 -15.34
C GLN A 260 -2.26 5.10 -15.24
N ASN A 261 -1.92 5.58 -14.03
CA ASN A 261 -0.71 6.37 -13.77
C ASN A 261 0.03 5.79 -12.56
N ASN A 262 0.20 4.46 -12.56
CA ASN A 262 0.98 3.71 -11.55
C ASN A 262 0.60 4.01 -10.10
N PHE A 263 -0.68 4.32 -9.85
CA PHE A 263 -1.21 4.66 -8.52
C PHE A 263 -0.51 5.86 -7.86
N THR A 264 -0.04 6.83 -8.67
CA THR A 264 0.61 8.06 -8.22
C THR A 264 0.15 9.28 -9.05
N LEU A 265 0.55 10.48 -8.63
CA LEU A 265 0.33 11.73 -9.32
C LEU A 265 1.63 12.38 -9.75
N ASP A 266 1.64 12.88 -10.98
CA ASP A 266 2.65 13.77 -11.51
C ASP A 266 2.00 14.99 -12.20
N PRO A 267 2.75 16.09 -12.43
CA PRO A 267 2.20 17.29 -13.05
C PRO A 267 1.61 17.07 -14.45
N ARG A 268 2.15 16.13 -15.24
CA ARG A 268 1.62 15.81 -16.57
C ARG A 268 0.26 15.13 -16.45
N PHE A 269 0.10 14.14 -15.57
CA PHE A 269 -1.21 13.52 -15.31
C PHE A 269 -2.22 14.56 -14.82
N ILE A 270 -1.86 15.36 -13.81
CA ILE A 270 -2.74 16.39 -13.24
C ILE A 270 -3.19 17.40 -14.30
N SER A 271 -2.30 17.81 -15.21
CA SER A 271 -2.63 18.76 -16.28
C SER A 271 -3.67 18.25 -17.29
N ALA A 272 -3.83 16.94 -17.41
CA ALA A 272 -4.77 16.30 -18.32
C ALA A 272 -6.18 16.15 -17.74
N LEU A 273 -6.35 16.34 -16.43
CA LEU A 273 -7.64 16.20 -15.74
C LEU A 273 -8.56 17.40 -16.02
N PRO A 274 -9.89 17.17 -16.11
CA PRO A 274 -10.85 18.25 -16.31
C PRO A 274 -10.84 19.21 -15.09
N PRO A 275 -11.14 20.51 -15.26
CA PRO A 275 -11.19 21.45 -14.13
C PRO A 275 -12.18 21.09 -13.02
N THR A 276 -13.17 20.24 -13.32
CA THR A 276 -14.18 19.75 -12.37
C THR A 276 -13.81 18.42 -11.72
N ASP A 277 -12.60 17.89 -11.96
CA ASP A 277 -12.15 16.65 -11.35
C ASP A 277 -12.15 16.76 -9.81
N PRO A 278 -12.61 15.74 -9.06
CA PRO A 278 -12.59 15.75 -7.60
C PRO A 278 -11.20 15.99 -6.96
N LEU A 279 -10.10 15.72 -7.67
CA LEU A 279 -8.77 16.14 -7.23
C LEU A 279 -8.72 17.66 -6.98
N PHE A 280 -9.46 18.45 -7.74
CA PHE A 280 -9.51 19.91 -7.66
C PHE A 280 -10.63 20.46 -6.77
N VAL A 281 -11.24 19.64 -5.92
CA VAL A 281 -12.41 20.04 -5.12
C VAL A 281 -12.19 21.32 -4.29
N ALA A 282 -10.97 21.59 -3.83
CA ALA A 282 -10.62 22.83 -3.13
C ALA A 282 -10.78 24.10 -3.99
N GLU A 283 -10.69 23.99 -5.31
CA GLU A 283 -10.78 25.12 -6.24
C GLU A 283 -12.23 25.57 -6.45
N PHE A 284 -13.21 24.68 -6.24
CA PHE A 284 -14.62 24.95 -6.54
C PHE A 284 -15.60 24.69 -5.38
N ASN A 285 -15.20 24.04 -4.29
CA ASN A 285 -16.01 23.92 -3.07
C ASN A 285 -15.62 25.02 -2.05
N PRO A 286 -16.51 25.99 -1.77
CA PRO A 286 -16.23 27.07 -0.82
C PRO A 286 -15.84 26.60 0.58
N ALA A 287 -16.39 25.47 1.06
CA ALA A 287 -16.11 24.94 2.39
C ALA A 287 -14.71 24.32 2.54
N LEU A 288 -14.02 24.09 1.41
CA LEU A 288 -12.68 23.48 1.34
C LEU A 288 -11.65 24.43 0.70
N LYS A 289 -12.00 25.69 0.45
CA LYS A 289 -11.15 26.63 -0.28
C LYS A 289 -9.85 26.97 0.46
N GLU A 290 -9.89 26.99 1.79
CA GLU A 290 -8.76 27.33 2.64
C GLU A 290 -8.33 26.10 3.44
N ASN A 291 -7.02 25.87 3.56
CA ASN A 291 -6.38 24.86 4.41
C ASN A 291 -6.80 23.39 4.18
N PHE A 292 -7.52 23.07 3.10
CA PHE A 292 -7.74 21.70 2.66
C PHE A 292 -6.65 21.24 1.67
N GLU A 293 -6.24 22.12 0.77
CA GLU A 293 -5.22 21.86 -0.26
C GLU A 293 -4.49 23.17 -0.61
N LYS A 294 -3.31 23.08 -1.24
CA LYS A 294 -2.62 24.21 -1.87
C LYS A 294 -2.62 24.02 -3.40
N PRO A 295 -3.62 24.55 -4.14
CA PRO A 295 -3.79 24.24 -5.57
C PRO A 295 -2.55 24.46 -6.44
N ALA A 296 -1.79 25.54 -6.19
CA ALA A 296 -0.57 25.80 -6.95
C ALA A 296 0.50 24.71 -6.77
N LEU A 297 0.67 24.20 -5.55
CA LEU A 297 1.63 23.13 -5.24
C LEU A 297 1.17 21.78 -5.81
N MET A 298 -0.10 21.46 -5.64
CA MET A 298 -0.72 20.26 -6.24
C MET A 298 -0.60 20.28 -7.77
N ARG A 299 -0.99 21.37 -8.44
CA ARG A 299 -0.98 21.48 -9.91
C ARG A 299 0.42 21.40 -10.52
N GLN A 300 1.40 22.07 -9.91
CA GLN A 300 2.73 22.22 -10.50
C GLN A 300 3.71 21.12 -10.08
N PHE A 301 3.53 20.54 -8.89
CA PHE A 301 4.49 19.60 -8.31
C PHE A 301 3.87 18.25 -7.92
N GLY A 302 2.56 18.06 -8.03
CA GLY A 302 1.91 16.82 -7.57
C GLY A 302 1.95 16.64 -6.05
N LEU A 303 2.06 17.74 -5.31
CA LEU A 303 2.12 17.75 -3.86
C LEU A 303 0.73 17.89 -3.24
N ILE A 304 0.37 16.96 -2.37
CA ILE A 304 -0.91 16.92 -1.65
C ILE A 304 -0.71 17.38 -0.21
N LEU A 305 -1.61 18.23 0.27
CA LEU A 305 -1.62 18.66 1.67
C LEU A 305 -2.06 17.51 2.59
N GLU A 306 -1.24 17.22 3.59
CA GLU A 306 -1.56 16.26 4.64
C GLU A 306 -1.45 16.89 6.04
N ASN A 307 -2.44 16.63 6.89
CA ASN A 307 -2.43 17.00 8.31
C ASN A 307 -2.02 15.78 9.15
N VAL A 308 -0.86 15.19 8.84
CA VAL A 308 -0.36 13.98 9.52
C VAL A 308 -0.10 14.19 11.01
N ASP A 309 0.15 15.43 11.40
CA ASP A 309 0.51 15.82 12.78
C ASP A 309 -0.68 16.23 13.65
N GLY A 310 -1.86 16.45 13.07
CA GLY A 310 -3.05 16.89 13.80
C GLY A 310 -3.94 17.87 13.04
N PHE A 311 -5.19 18.00 13.48
CA PHE A 311 -6.20 18.87 12.86
C PHE A 311 -6.48 20.15 13.65
N GLU A 312 -5.84 20.34 14.81
CA GLU A 312 -6.10 21.44 15.74
C GLU A 312 -5.63 22.82 15.24
N ASP A 313 -4.71 22.85 14.28
CA ASP A 313 -4.22 24.08 13.66
C ASP A 313 -3.91 23.84 12.17
N LEU A 314 -4.95 23.83 11.34
CA LEU A 314 -4.84 23.52 9.90
C LEU A 314 -4.00 24.53 9.11
N ALA A 315 -3.77 25.72 9.66
CA ALA A 315 -3.00 26.77 8.99
C ALA A 315 -1.49 26.55 9.12
N ASN A 316 -1.05 25.94 10.23
CA ASN A 316 0.38 25.78 10.54
C ASN A 316 0.82 24.31 10.70
N LYS A 317 -0.11 23.38 10.99
CA LYS A 317 0.16 21.93 11.12
C LYS A 317 -0.25 21.19 9.86
N PHE A 318 0.57 21.32 8.83
CA PHE A 318 0.45 20.57 7.59
C PHE A 318 1.81 20.31 6.98
N VAL A 319 1.89 19.25 6.18
CA VAL A 319 3.00 18.97 5.27
C VAL A 319 2.46 18.88 3.85
N MET A 320 3.35 18.98 2.87
CA MET A 320 3.01 18.71 1.47
C MET A 320 3.82 17.51 1.01
N ARG A 321 3.14 16.42 0.66
CA ARG A 321 3.78 15.17 0.26
C ARG A 321 3.43 14.78 -1.17
N GLY A 322 4.40 14.21 -1.89
CA GLY A 322 4.15 13.48 -3.12
C GLY A 322 3.32 12.24 -2.82
N VAL A 323 2.54 11.75 -3.79
CA VAL A 323 1.72 10.55 -3.58
C VAL A 323 2.57 9.30 -3.78
N PRO A 324 2.85 8.47 -2.75
CA PRO A 324 3.57 7.23 -2.98
C PRO A 324 2.68 6.23 -3.74
N HIS A 325 3.25 5.47 -4.67
CA HIS A 325 2.50 4.41 -5.35
C HIS A 325 2.08 3.31 -4.37
N THR A 326 1.00 2.58 -4.69
CA THR A 326 0.54 1.43 -3.88
C THR A 326 1.00 0.08 -4.44
N LEU A 327 1.89 0.07 -5.43
CA LEU A 327 2.50 -1.14 -5.96
C LEU A 327 3.43 -1.79 -4.93
N ALA A 328 3.52 -3.12 -4.95
CA ALA A 328 4.49 -3.92 -4.18
C ALA A 328 4.41 -3.79 -2.64
N LEU A 329 3.28 -3.35 -2.08
CA LEU A 329 3.08 -3.28 -0.62
C LEU A 329 3.27 -4.64 0.06
N SER A 330 2.99 -5.75 -0.63
CA SER A 330 3.19 -7.11 -0.09
C SER A 330 4.65 -7.46 0.25
N THR A 331 5.63 -6.64 -0.16
CA THR A 331 7.04 -6.82 0.19
C THR A 331 7.63 -5.66 1.00
N SER A 332 6.92 -4.54 1.14
CA SER A 332 7.48 -3.30 1.71
C SER A 332 6.93 -2.87 3.05
N LEU A 333 5.90 -3.55 3.57
CA LEU A 333 5.25 -3.17 4.83
C LEU A 333 6.01 -3.60 6.10
N THR A 334 6.94 -4.55 6.02
CA THR A 334 7.56 -5.14 7.22
C THR A 334 8.51 -4.13 7.88
N PRO A 335 8.30 -3.72 9.14
CA PRO A 335 9.16 -2.76 9.82
C PRO A 335 10.56 -3.31 10.07
N ALA A 336 11.48 -2.40 10.37
CA ALA A 336 12.84 -2.74 10.74
C ALA A 336 12.93 -3.74 11.91
N SER A 337 14.08 -4.42 12.00
CA SER A 337 14.46 -5.28 13.12
C SER A 337 14.26 -4.58 14.46
N ALA A 338 13.94 -5.39 15.46
CA ALA A 338 13.81 -4.90 16.84
C ALA A 338 15.20 -4.63 17.43
N ALA A 339 15.36 -3.54 18.18
CA ALA A 339 16.57 -3.24 18.93
C ALA A 339 16.68 -4.07 20.22
N GLY A 340 15.58 -4.68 20.65
CA GLY A 340 15.50 -5.48 21.86
C GLY A 340 14.14 -6.16 22.00
N PRO A 341 13.89 -6.84 23.12
CA PRO A 341 12.56 -7.37 23.41
C PRO A 341 11.53 -6.23 23.50
N PRO A 342 10.24 -6.49 23.21
CA PRO A 342 9.18 -5.52 23.45
C PRO A 342 9.14 -5.08 24.92
N ALA A 343 8.79 -3.82 25.16
CA ALA A 343 8.48 -3.31 26.47
C ALA A 343 7.20 -3.98 27.03
N ALA A 344 6.90 -3.73 28.31
CA ALA A 344 5.75 -4.34 28.99
C ALA A 344 4.41 -4.04 28.30
N ASP A 345 4.28 -2.86 27.69
CA ASP A 345 3.11 -2.41 26.93
C ASP A 345 3.04 -2.92 25.49
N GLY A 346 4.01 -3.73 25.07
CA GLY A 346 4.10 -4.27 23.71
C GLY A 346 4.82 -3.37 22.73
N THR A 347 5.22 -2.16 23.12
CA THR A 347 6.02 -1.31 22.24
C THR A 347 7.37 -1.93 21.97
N THR A 348 7.81 -1.88 20.73
CA THR A 348 9.12 -2.38 20.33
C THR A 348 9.93 -1.22 19.76
N LEU A 349 11.03 -0.87 20.45
CA LEU A 349 12.04 0.02 19.89
C LEU A 349 12.73 -0.69 18.72
N ARG A 350 12.87 0.02 17.60
CA ARG A 350 13.49 -0.48 16.39
C ARG A 350 14.93 0.02 16.28
N VAL A 351 15.76 -0.72 15.56
CA VAL A 351 17.17 -0.37 15.38
C VAL A 351 17.34 0.95 14.60
N ASP A 352 16.35 1.30 13.79
CA ASP A 352 16.27 2.56 13.03
C ASP A 352 15.81 3.78 13.88
N GLY A 353 15.63 3.61 15.21
CA GLY A 353 15.23 4.69 16.11
C GLY A 353 13.72 4.98 16.15
N THR A 354 12.92 4.22 15.40
CA THR A 354 11.45 4.31 15.45
C THR A 354 10.84 3.31 16.46
N ILE A 355 9.51 3.30 16.58
CA ILE A 355 8.77 2.36 17.44
C ILE A 355 7.71 1.57 16.64
N THR A 356 7.36 0.39 17.13
CA THR A 356 6.14 -0.35 16.75
C THR A 356 5.23 -0.47 17.97
N PRO A 357 3.91 -0.22 17.87
CA PRO A 357 3.16 0.24 16.69
C PRO A 357 3.64 1.59 16.11
N PRO A 358 3.46 1.84 14.79
CA PRO A 358 2.68 1.03 13.82
C PRO A 358 3.34 -0.31 13.47
N PHE A 359 2.52 -1.31 13.14
CA PHE A 359 2.97 -2.68 12.82
C PHE A 359 3.35 -2.87 11.36
N GLN A 360 2.88 -2.00 10.49
CA GLN A 360 3.22 -1.97 9.08
C GLN A 360 3.67 -0.57 8.66
N ARG A 361 4.75 -0.51 7.88
CA ARG A 361 5.31 0.73 7.34
C ARG A 361 4.48 1.21 6.17
N THR A 362 3.70 2.26 6.39
CA THR A 362 2.84 2.85 5.36
C THR A 362 3.10 4.35 5.25
N GLY A 363 3.02 4.87 4.02
CA GLY A 363 3.31 6.27 3.71
C GLY A 363 4.78 6.66 3.89
N TRP A 364 5.08 7.94 3.66
CA TRP A 364 6.45 8.47 3.70
C TRP A 364 7.05 8.48 5.11
N GLY A 365 6.27 8.75 6.15
CA GLY A 365 6.75 8.68 7.53
C GLY A 365 6.94 7.25 8.04
N GLY A 366 6.34 6.24 7.40
CA GLY A 366 6.31 4.87 7.93
C GLY A 366 5.29 4.67 9.05
N ASP A 367 4.48 5.69 9.34
CA ASP A 367 3.41 5.75 10.34
C ASP A 367 2.11 6.36 9.80
N GLY A 368 1.89 6.27 8.49
CA GLY A 368 0.70 6.82 7.85
C GLY A 368 -0.62 6.13 8.29
N ALA A 369 -0.55 4.86 8.65
CA ALA A 369 -1.69 4.09 9.16
C ALA A 369 -2.06 4.51 10.59
N PRO A 370 -3.30 4.95 10.85
CA PRO A 370 -3.78 5.20 12.21
C PRO A 370 -4.15 3.91 12.95
N GLY A 371 -4.67 4.01 14.17
CA GLY A 371 -5.23 2.86 14.89
C GLY A 371 -4.16 1.81 15.14
N ASP A 372 -4.42 0.54 14.80
CA ASP A 372 -3.44 -0.53 14.97
C ASP A 372 -2.16 -0.41 14.09
N GLY A 373 -2.12 0.59 13.21
CA GLY A 373 -0.95 0.89 12.40
C GLY A 373 -0.72 -0.13 11.29
N THR A 374 -1.79 -0.74 10.80
CA THR A 374 -1.78 -1.67 9.67
C THR A 374 -2.37 -1.01 8.41
N LEU A 375 -2.04 -1.55 7.23
CA LEU A 375 -2.57 -1.12 5.93
C LEU A 375 -4.10 -1.10 5.94
N ARG A 376 -4.72 -2.05 6.64
CA ARG A 376 -6.17 -2.12 6.84
C ARG A 376 -6.76 -0.84 7.41
N GLU A 377 -6.07 -0.18 8.35
CA GLU A 377 -6.54 1.05 8.99
C GLU A 377 -6.27 2.31 8.18
N PHE A 378 -5.36 2.24 7.20
CA PHE A 378 -4.92 3.39 6.41
C PHE A 378 -6.11 4.10 5.75
N ALA A 379 -7.03 3.34 5.16
CA ALA A 379 -8.19 3.89 4.46
C ALA A 379 -9.09 4.74 5.37
N ALA A 380 -9.31 4.33 6.64
CA ALA A 380 -10.10 5.13 7.58
C ALA A 380 -9.45 6.50 7.87
N GLY A 381 -8.12 6.52 7.91
CA GLY A 381 -7.35 7.76 8.04
C GLY A 381 -7.43 8.64 6.80
N ALA A 382 -7.28 8.05 5.61
CA ALA A 382 -7.33 8.76 4.33
C ALA A 382 -8.71 9.36 4.07
N VAL A 383 -9.79 8.63 4.39
CA VAL A 383 -11.17 9.13 4.27
C VAL A 383 -11.37 10.40 5.11
N ARG A 384 -11.00 10.38 6.39
CA ARG A 384 -11.12 11.58 7.24
C ARG A 384 -10.27 12.75 6.75
N GLN A 385 -9.07 12.48 6.22
CA GLN A 385 -8.15 13.52 5.72
C GLN A 385 -8.69 14.17 4.44
N HIS A 386 -9.06 13.37 3.43
CA HIS A 386 -9.20 13.82 2.05
C HIS A 386 -10.63 13.79 1.50
N PHE A 387 -11.58 13.12 2.14
CA PHE A 387 -12.94 12.97 1.60
C PHE A 387 -13.93 13.92 2.25
N THR A 388 -13.52 14.67 3.27
CA THR A 388 -14.38 15.56 4.04
C THR A 388 -15.03 16.65 3.18
N LYS A 389 -16.34 16.90 3.39
CA LYS A 389 -17.10 17.99 2.73
C LYS A 389 -16.77 19.38 3.27
N THR A 390 -16.45 19.47 4.57
CA THR A 390 -16.00 20.69 5.26
C THR A 390 -14.73 20.42 6.07
N LEU A 391 -14.08 21.46 6.60
CA LEU A 391 -12.89 21.26 7.44
C LEU A 391 -13.21 20.72 8.86
N ASN A 392 -14.48 20.63 9.25
CA ASN A 392 -14.88 20.11 10.56
C ASN A 392 -14.58 18.61 10.69
N ARG A 393 -14.62 17.86 9.58
CA ARG A 393 -14.28 16.43 9.50
C ARG A 393 -15.14 15.59 10.44
N VAL A 394 -16.44 15.85 10.44
CA VAL A 394 -17.45 15.18 11.23
C VAL A 394 -17.99 13.99 10.45
N GLU A 395 -17.77 12.78 10.96
CA GLU A 395 -18.37 11.58 10.40
C GLU A 395 -19.91 11.65 10.45
N GLY A 396 -20.57 11.17 9.40
CA GLY A 396 -22.02 11.22 9.21
C GLY A 396 -22.51 12.53 8.60
N GLU A 397 -21.69 13.59 8.63
CA GLU A 397 -21.99 14.89 8.02
C GLU A 397 -21.08 15.14 6.81
N ASP A 398 -19.77 15.03 7.03
CA ASP A 398 -18.73 15.33 6.06
C ASP A 398 -18.28 14.12 5.23
N PHE A 399 -18.39 12.92 5.80
CA PHE A 399 -18.04 11.62 5.20
C PHE A 399 -18.63 10.48 6.05
N ARG A 400 -18.72 9.26 5.54
CA ARG A 400 -18.88 8.03 6.34
C ARG A 400 -17.53 7.31 6.44
N LEU A 401 -17.30 6.57 7.52
CA LEU A 401 -16.14 5.68 7.57
C LEU A 401 -16.37 4.40 6.74
N PRO A 402 -15.31 3.72 6.27
CA PRO A 402 -15.45 2.41 5.65
C PRO A 402 -16.01 1.36 6.61
N THR A 403 -16.69 0.33 6.09
CA THR A 403 -17.07 -0.87 6.86
C THR A 403 -15.89 -1.82 7.07
N ALA A 404 -16.04 -2.78 7.99
CA ALA A 404 -15.03 -3.84 8.17
C ALA A 404 -14.80 -4.67 6.89
N GLU A 405 -15.85 -4.96 6.12
CA GLU A 405 -15.75 -5.67 4.85
C GLU A 405 -15.10 -4.83 3.75
N GLU A 406 -15.38 -3.52 3.71
CA GLU A 406 -14.74 -2.59 2.77
C GLU A 406 -13.24 -2.50 3.05
N LEU A 407 -12.82 -2.40 4.31
CA LEU A 407 -11.40 -2.40 4.67
C LEU A 407 -10.70 -3.71 4.28
N ASN A 408 -11.34 -4.87 4.49
CA ASN A 408 -10.76 -6.15 4.08
C ASN A 408 -10.60 -6.23 2.56
N ALA A 409 -11.57 -5.71 1.80
CA ALA A 409 -11.52 -5.69 0.35
C ALA A 409 -10.44 -4.72 -0.18
N LEU A 410 -10.35 -3.53 0.39
CA LEU A 410 -9.30 -2.55 0.07
C LEU A 410 -7.90 -3.11 0.35
N GLU A 411 -7.69 -3.71 1.52
CA GLU A 411 -6.42 -4.35 1.88
C GLU A 411 -6.07 -5.48 0.89
N ALA A 412 -7.04 -6.33 0.52
CA ALA A 412 -6.83 -7.40 -0.47
C ALA A 412 -6.42 -6.84 -1.84
N PHE A 413 -7.09 -5.78 -2.31
CA PHE A 413 -6.74 -5.13 -3.57
C PHE A 413 -5.33 -4.56 -3.50
N GLN A 414 -5.00 -3.77 -2.48
CA GLN A 414 -3.69 -3.13 -2.33
C GLN A 414 -2.55 -4.14 -2.21
N LEU A 415 -2.73 -5.24 -1.45
CA LEU A 415 -1.74 -6.31 -1.33
C LEU A 415 -1.60 -7.17 -2.60
N SER A 416 -2.55 -7.08 -3.54
CA SER A 416 -2.50 -7.78 -4.82
C SER A 416 -1.77 -7.01 -5.93
N LEU A 417 -1.36 -5.77 -5.67
CA LEU A 417 -0.72 -4.89 -6.65
C LEU A 417 0.81 -5.10 -6.75
N GLY A 418 1.32 -4.99 -7.97
CA GLY A 418 2.75 -5.08 -8.26
C GLY A 418 3.32 -6.50 -8.20
N ARG A 419 4.64 -6.57 -8.06
CA ARG A 419 5.41 -7.81 -8.07
C ARG A 419 5.20 -8.66 -6.81
N GLN A 420 5.48 -9.95 -6.95
CA GLN A 420 5.27 -10.94 -5.88
C GLN A 420 6.42 -11.00 -4.87
N ALA A 421 7.63 -10.63 -5.26
CA ALA A 421 8.84 -10.64 -4.46
C ALA A 421 9.80 -9.56 -4.99
N ASP A 422 10.79 -9.18 -4.19
CA ASP A 422 11.92 -8.38 -4.68
C ASP A 422 12.74 -9.19 -5.70
N LEU A 423 13.53 -8.50 -6.52
CA LEU A 423 14.39 -9.13 -7.52
C LEU A 423 15.56 -9.87 -6.85
N ASP A 424 16.30 -10.66 -7.63
CA ASP A 424 17.65 -11.07 -7.26
C ASP A 424 18.60 -10.37 -8.23
N LEU A 425 19.18 -9.26 -7.78
CA LEU A 425 20.03 -8.44 -8.63
C LEU A 425 21.38 -9.11 -8.91
N ASN A 426 21.81 -10.09 -8.10
CA ASN A 426 23.05 -10.81 -8.29
C ASN A 426 22.98 -11.78 -9.48
N THR A 427 21.80 -12.34 -9.74
CA THR A 427 21.57 -13.25 -10.88
C THR A 427 21.05 -12.54 -12.13
N LEU A 428 20.56 -11.31 -11.99
CA LEU A 428 20.13 -10.49 -13.11
C LEU A 428 21.33 -10.03 -13.96
N VAL A 429 21.36 -10.40 -15.24
CA VAL A 429 22.39 -9.94 -16.18
C VAL A 429 21.79 -9.06 -17.26
N LEU A 430 22.16 -7.78 -17.28
CA LEU A 430 21.62 -6.82 -18.22
C LEU A 430 22.41 -6.77 -19.54
N LYS A 431 21.73 -6.38 -20.61
CA LYS A 431 22.35 -6.03 -21.90
C LYS A 431 22.66 -4.53 -21.91
N GLY A 432 23.67 -4.13 -22.68
CA GLY A 432 24.14 -2.75 -22.74
C GLY A 432 25.13 -2.43 -21.62
N ALA A 433 26.21 -1.72 -21.97
CA ALA A 433 27.28 -1.44 -21.02
C ALA A 433 26.84 -0.52 -19.88
N LEU A 434 26.04 0.51 -20.20
CA LEU A 434 25.59 1.52 -19.24
C LEU A 434 24.67 0.96 -18.13
N PRO A 435 23.54 0.28 -18.43
CA PRO A 435 22.69 -0.27 -17.38
C PRO A 435 23.35 -1.44 -16.63
N GLU A 436 24.24 -2.21 -17.25
CA GLU A 436 25.01 -3.25 -16.55
C GLU A 436 26.04 -2.65 -15.58
N GLN A 437 26.72 -1.57 -15.99
CA GLN A 437 27.57 -0.79 -15.08
C GLN A 437 26.75 -0.22 -13.92
N GLY A 438 25.56 0.33 -14.21
CA GLY A 438 24.64 0.82 -13.19
C GLY A 438 24.24 -0.25 -12.17
N ARG A 439 23.94 -1.47 -12.63
CA ARG A 439 23.64 -2.61 -11.75
C ARG A 439 24.80 -2.92 -10.82
N GLN A 440 26.03 -2.92 -11.34
CA GLN A 440 27.24 -3.19 -10.56
C GLN A 440 27.49 -2.09 -9.51
N LEU A 441 27.33 -0.82 -9.88
CA LEU A 441 27.43 0.31 -8.95
C LEU A 441 26.34 0.27 -7.88
N PHE A 442 25.12 -0.12 -8.26
CA PHE A 442 24.00 -0.22 -7.32
C PHE A 442 24.22 -1.32 -6.27
N LEU A 443 24.74 -2.47 -6.71
CA LEU A 443 25.05 -3.64 -5.87
C LEU A 443 26.26 -3.47 -4.95
N ASP A 444 26.95 -2.33 -5.05
CA ASP A 444 27.96 -1.98 -4.07
C ASP A 444 27.34 -1.95 -2.66
N GLU A 445 27.77 -2.89 -1.82
CA GLU A 445 27.29 -3.08 -0.46
C GLU A 445 27.76 -1.97 0.51
N GLU A 446 28.44 -0.95 0.00
CA GLU A 446 28.79 0.28 0.73
C GLU A 446 27.88 1.46 0.32
N ARG A 447 26.95 1.27 -0.64
CA ARG A 447 26.13 2.34 -1.23
C ARG A 447 24.63 2.03 -1.23
N CYS A 448 23.99 1.95 -2.40
CA CYS A 448 22.54 1.94 -2.56
C CYS A 448 21.89 0.67 -1.98
N ASN A 449 22.53 -0.49 -2.17
CA ASN A 449 21.97 -1.79 -1.81
C ASN A 449 21.80 -2.00 -0.30
N VAL A 450 22.49 -1.23 0.55
CA VAL A 450 22.38 -1.36 2.02
C VAL A 450 21.05 -0.87 2.54
N CYS A 451 20.45 0.14 1.89
CA CYS A 451 19.13 0.66 2.23
C CYS A 451 18.05 0.06 1.31
N HIS A 452 18.39 -0.19 0.04
CA HIS A 452 17.49 -0.69 -1.00
C HIS A 452 17.90 -2.07 -1.50
N ARG A 453 17.95 -3.07 -0.61
CA ARG A 453 18.39 -4.42 -0.97
C ARG A 453 17.57 -4.95 -2.14
N ASP A 454 18.27 -5.39 -3.19
CA ASP A 454 17.67 -5.89 -4.43
C ASP A 454 16.70 -4.90 -5.11
N ALA A 455 16.95 -3.59 -4.95
CA ALA A 455 16.06 -2.50 -5.33
C ALA A 455 14.67 -2.57 -4.67
N GLY A 456 14.53 -3.36 -3.60
CA GLY A 456 13.38 -3.37 -2.71
C GLY A 456 13.42 -2.23 -1.69
N SER A 457 12.55 -2.32 -0.69
CA SER A 457 12.47 -1.37 0.42
C SER A 457 13.14 -1.86 1.69
N SER A 458 13.78 -3.03 1.66
CA SER A 458 14.39 -3.63 2.84
C SER A 458 15.83 -3.17 2.96
N ALA A 459 16.18 -2.67 4.13
CA ALA A 459 17.55 -2.36 4.51
C ALA A 459 18.27 -3.61 5.02
N ALA A 460 19.60 -3.54 5.02
CA ALA A 460 20.48 -4.55 5.58
C ALA A 460 21.85 -3.96 5.98
N LEU A 461 21.85 -3.09 6.99
CA LEU A 461 23.06 -2.44 7.47
C LEU A 461 23.78 -3.32 8.51
N PRO A 462 25.12 -3.37 8.49
CA PRO A 462 25.94 -4.18 9.39
C PRO A 462 26.12 -3.55 10.78
N SER A 463 25.08 -2.93 11.34
CA SER A 463 25.09 -2.42 12.72
C SER A 463 24.97 -3.56 13.74
N ASP A 464 25.18 -3.25 15.03
CA ASP A 464 24.92 -4.16 16.14
C ASP A 464 23.88 -3.57 17.11
N PRO A 465 22.64 -4.10 17.15
CA PRO A 465 22.08 -5.15 16.29
C PRO A 465 21.93 -4.70 14.82
N PRO A 466 21.82 -5.63 13.84
CA PRO A 466 21.71 -5.26 12.43
C PRO A 466 20.36 -4.64 12.10
N ILE A 467 20.34 -3.62 11.24
CA ILE A 467 19.10 -3.07 10.66
C ILE A 467 18.68 -3.97 9.50
N THR A 468 17.53 -4.63 9.62
CA THR A 468 16.92 -5.42 8.53
C THR A 468 15.45 -5.10 8.37
N GLY A 469 14.90 -5.22 7.15
CA GLY A 469 13.49 -4.90 6.87
C GLY A 469 13.30 -3.43 6.46
N ASN A 470 12.06 -2.94 6.35
CA ASN A 470 11.81 -1.56 5.93
C ASN A 470 12.10 -0.59 7.09
N ALA A 471 13.24 0.08 6.96
CA ALA A 471 13.79 1.01 7.92
C ALA A 471 13.55 2.45 7.50
N ASN A 472 13.47 3.32 8.51
CA ASN A 472 13.42 4.75 8.30
C ASN A 472 14.82 5.39 8.35
N PHE A 473 15.05 6.39 7.50
CA PHE A 473 16.29 7.14 7.46
C PHE A 473 16.02 8.64 7.32
N ASN A 474 16.88 9.46 7.93
CA ASN A 474 16.96 10.88 7.61
C ASN A 474 18.05 11.08 6.56
N THR A 475 17.66 11.15 5.29
CA THR A 475 18.56 11.30 4.15
C THR A 475 18.91 12.75 3.82
N GLY A 476 18.40 13.73 4.58
CA GLY A 476 18.66 15.16 4.32
C GLY A 476 17.85 15.75 3.15
N VAL A 477 16.82 15.05 2.65
CA VAL A 477 15.94 15.56 1.58
C VAL A 477 15.29 16.91 1.94
N GLU A 478 14.93 17.10 3.22
CA GLU A 478 14.37 18.37 3.70
C GLU A 478 15.37 19.54 3.68
N ASP A 479 16.65 19.22 3.56
CA ASP A 479 17.77 20.15 3.51
C ASP A 479 18.27 20.41 2.07
N ILE A 480 17.57 19.89 1.04
CA ILE A 480 17.82 20.25 -0.35
C ILE A 480 17.73 21.79 -0.49
N PRO A 481 18.82 22.46 -0.91
CA PRO A 481 18.80 23.90 -1.16
C PRO A 481 17.80 24.24 -2.28
N ASP A 482 17.15 25.40 -2.18
CA ASP A 482 16.32 25.98 -3.25
C ASP A 482 15.22 25.06 -3.83
N HIS A 483 14.53 24.29 -2.99
CA HIS A 483 13.40 23.46 -3.42
C HIS A 483 12.36 24.29 -4.22
N PRO A 484 12.08 23.96 -5.50
CA PRO A 484 11.26 24.80 -6.38
C PRO A 484 9.86 25.14 -5.86
N ALA A 485 9.23 24.20 -5.14
CA ALA A 485 7.92 24.39 -4.52
C ALA A 485 7.89 25.54 -3.49
N ARG A 486 9.02 25.83 -2.81
CA ARG A 486 9.13 26.94 -1.84
C ARG A 486 8.99 28.32 -2.47
N VAL A 487 9.25 28.44 -3.78
CA VAL A 487 9.04 29.69 -4.54
C VAL A 487 7.56 29.91 -4.84
N VAL A 488 6.79 28.82 -4.98
CA VAL A 488 5.38 28.86 -5.38
C VAL A 488 4.43 28.95 -4.19
N GLY A 489 4.80 28.34 -3.06
CA GLY A 489 3.96 28.35 -1.86
C GLY A 489 4.69 27.90 -0.61
N SER A 490 3.99 27.98 0.53
CA SER A 490 4.51 27.49 1.80
C SER A 490 4.66 25.98 1.75
N LEU A 491 5.88 25.50 1.95
CA LEU A 491 6.25 24.10 2.13
C LEU A 491 6.89 23.97 3.52
N PRO A 492 6.08 23.73 4.58
CA PRO A 492 6.60 23.50 5.92
C PRO A 492 7.54 22.30 5.95
N ARG A 493 8.49 22.30 6.89
CA ARG A 493 9.42 21.19 7.04
C ARG A 493 8.66 19.95 7.51
N ASP A 494 8.86 18.85 6.82
CA ASP A 494 8.29 17.55 7.18
C ASP A 494 9.25 16.81 8.13
N GLY A 495 8.78 16.46 9.32
CA GLY A 495 9.60 15.72 10.29
C GLY A 495 9.44 14.20 10.20
N GLY A 496 8.69 13.67 9.23
CA GLY A 496 8.63 12.24 8.96
C GLY A 496 7.86 11.46 10.03
N PHE A 497 8.51 10.49 10.67
CA PHE A 497 7.90 9.59 11.66
C PHE A 497 7.66 10.28 13.00
N GLY A 498 6.43 10.15 13.53
CA GLY A 498 6.00 10.72 14.80
C GLY A 498 5.43 12.14 14.66
N ARG A 499 4.90 12.68 15.77
CA ARG A 499 4.16 13.96 15.79
C ARG A 499 4.66 14.96 16.83
N GLU A 500 5.82 14.69 17.43
CA GLU A 500 6.40 15.61 18.41
C GLU A 500 7.05 16.78 17.69
N LEU A 501 6.79 18.00 18.14
CA LEU A 501 7.44 19.18 17.58
C LEU A 501 8.94 19.14 17.91
N ASP A 502 9.76 19.12 16.88
CA ASP A 502 11.18 19.43 17.01
C ASP A 502 11.35 20.96 17.00
N VAL A 503 11.69 21.52 18.16
CA VAL A 503 11.86 22.97 18.33
C VAL A 503 13.06 23.54 17.56
N ILE A 504 14.00 22.71 17.12
CA ILE A 504 15.17 23.13 16.36
C ILE A 504 14.79 23.28 14.89
N THR A 505 14.14 22.26 14.33
CA THR A 505 13.82 22.22 12.90
C THR A 505 12.45 22.83 12.57
N GLY A 506 11.56 22.94 13.56
CA GLY A 506 10.18 23.40 13.41
C GLY A 506 9.23 22.37 12.80
N GLY A 507 9.73 21.20 12.40
CA GLY A 507 8.92 20.08 11.90
C GLY A 507 8.38 19.21 13.03
N PHE A 508 7.42 18.34 12.71
CA PHE A 508 6.86 17.36 13.64
C PHE A 508 7.35 15.95 13.27
N GLY A 509 7.93 15.24 14.24
CA GLY A 509 8.53 13.92 14.04
C GLY A 509 10.02 13.87 14.34
N ASN A 510 10.66 12.75 14.04
CA ASN A 510 12.08 12.49 14.36
C ASN A 510 13.03 12.74 13.17
N GLY A 511 12.53 13.31 12.08
CA GLY A 511 13.25 13.62 10.84
C GLY A 511 13.45 12.42 9.90
N THR A 512 12.95 11.23 10.22
CA THR A 512 13.20 10.01 9.45
C THR A 512 12.01 9.60 8.59
N PHE A 513 12.29 9.07 7.39
CA PHE A 513 11.31 8.66 6.40
C PHE A 513 11.50 7.20 5.99
N ASN A 514 10.39 6.55 5.68
CA ASN A 514 10.30 5.16 5.24
C ASN A 514 10.95 4.97 3.87
N THR A 515 11.65 3.85 3.69
CA THR A 515 12.35 3.54 2.45
C THR A 515 11.37 3.03 1.38
N PRO A 516 11.24 3.68 0.20
CA PRO A 516 10.40 3.18 -0.88
C PRO A 516 11.08 2.06 -1.69
N PRO A 517 10.33 1.14 -2.32
CA PRO A 517 10.89 0.23 -3.33
C PRO A 517 11.32 1.00 -4.59
N LEU A 518 12.32 0.50 -5.31
CA LEU A 518 12.91 1.17 -6.47
C LEU A 518 12.68 0.47 -7.81
N VAL A 519 12.15 -0.76 -7.81
CA VAL A 519 11.87 -1.50 -9.06
C VAL A 519 10.90 -0.71 -9.96
N GLU A 520 9.89 -0.07 -9.37
CA GLU A 520 8.85 0.72 -10.05
C GLU A 520 9.12 2.24 -10.02
N ALA A 521 10.35 2.68 -9.71
CA ALA A 521 10.60 4.09 -9.43
C ALA A 521 10.65 4.99 -10.67
N ALA A 522 11.15 4.49 -11.81
CA ALA A 522 11.47 5.33 -12.96
C ALA A 522 10.24 5.91 -13.69
N ASP A 523 9.04 5.35 -13.50
CA ASP A 523 7.75 5.84 -13.99
C ASP A 523 6.80 6.33 -12.87
N THR A 524 7.33 6.59 -11.66
CA THR A 524 6.55 7.09 -10.51
C THR A 524 7.11 8.39 -9.93
N GLY A 525 7.97 9.08 -10.68
CA GLY A 525 8.43 10.42 -10.35
C GLY A 525 7.29 11.47 -10.33
N PRO A 526 7.49 12.66 -9.74
CA PRO A 526 8.74 13.18 -9.16
C PRO A 526 9.17 12.45 -7.88
N PHE A 527 10.39 12.73 -7.39
CA PHE A 527 11.07 11.90 -6.40
C PHE A 527 11.19 12.53 -5.02
N PHE A 528 11.38 11.66 -4.04
CA PHE A 528 11.33 11.91 -2.59
C PHE A 528 9.94 12.25 -2.07
N HIS A 529 9.79 12.31 -0.74
CA HIS A 529 8.49 12.57 -0.12
C HIS A 529 7.91 13.94 -0.45
N ASN A 530 8.73 14.89 -0.91
CA ASN A 530 8.35 16.27 -1.22
C ASN A 530 8.48 16.61 -2.71
N ASN A 531 8.64 15.62 -3.60
CA ASN A 531 8.78 15.86 -5.05
C ASN A 531 9.87 16.87 -5.40
N GLY A 532 10.98 16.86 -4.64
CA GLY A 532 12.06 17.84 -4.75
C GLY A 532 12.84 17.78 -6.07
N VAL A 533 12.88 16.63 -6.73
CA VAL A 533 13.57 16.43 -8.03
C VAL A 533 12.69 15.66 -9.00
N SER A 534 12.87 15.92 -10.31
CA SER A 534 11.95 15.43 -11.36
C SER A 534 12.45 14.23 -12.17
N THR A 535 13.70 13.81 -12.02
CA THR A 535 14.27 12.67 -12.77
C THR A 535 14.95 11.68 -11.83
N ILE A 536 14.94 10.41 -12.23
CA ILE A 536 15.58 9.35 -11.43
C ILE A 536 17.09 9.59 -11.33
N GLU A 537 17.71 10.15 -12.37
CA GLU A 537 19.12 10.53 -12.36
C GLU A 537 19.40 11.62 -11.32
N ALA A 538 18.57 12.66 -11.25
CA ALA A 538 18.71 13.72 -10.25
C ALA A 538 18.48 13.19 -8.82
N ALA A 539 17.58 12.21 -8.66
CA ALA A 539 17.38 11.53 -7.39
C ALA A 539 18.61 10.70 -6.98
N VAL A 540 19.31 10.08 -7.93
CA VAL A 540 20.57 9.37 -7.68
C VAL A 540 21.71 10.35 -7.36
N GLU A 541 21.84 11.43 -8.12
CA GLU A 541 22.85 12.48 -7.89
C GLU A 541 22.76 13.08 -6.49
N PHE A 542 21.54 13.21 -5.93
CA PHE A 542 21.32 13.72 -4.58
C PHE A 542 22.16 13.00 -3.51
N TYR A 543 22.33 11.68 -3.61
CA TYR A 543 23.08 10.90 -2.62
C TYR A 543 24.59 11.21 -2.63
N GLY A 544 25.11 11.82 -3.70
CA GLY A 544 26.49 12.32 -3.76
C GLY A 544 26.68 13.73 -3.16
N THR A 545 25.61 14.39 -2.72
CA THR A 545 25.66 15.79 -2.28
C THR A 545 25.94 15.95 -0.78
N PRO A 546 26.39 17.13 -0.32
CA PRO A 546 26.49 17.44 1.10
C PRO A 546 25.17 17.27 1.86
N ALA A 547 24.02 17.55 1.21
CA ALA A 547 22.71 17.38 1.85
C ALA A 547 22.49 15.94 2.37
N PHE A 548 22.95 14.93 1.63
CA PHE A 548 22.93 13.55 2.09
C PHE A 548 24.14 13.21 2.99
N ASN A 549 25.36 13.52 2.56
CA ASN A 549 26.57 13.09 3.28
C ASN A 549 26.71 13.71 4.68
N ASP A 550 26.17 14.91 4.89
CA ASP A 550 26.11 15.57 6.20
C ASP A 550 24.83 15.21 6.98
N SER A 551 23.91 14.43 6.39
CA SER A 551 22.68 14.00 7.04
C SER A 551 22.95 12.90 8.08
N PRO A 552 22.01 12.64 9.02
CA PRO A 552 22.15 11.52 9.95
C PRO A 552 22.36 10.16 9.28
N ALA A 553 21.74 9.91 8.12
CA ALA A 553 21.96 8.68 7.37
C ALA A 553 23.35 8.63 6.72
N GLY A 554 23.83 9.72 6.11
CA GLY A 554 25.19 9.78 5.56
C GLY A 554 26.27 9.60 6.63
N LEU A 555 26.14 10.31 7.75
CA LEU A 555 27.04 10.16 8.90
C LEU A 555 27.01 8.74 9.47
N ARG A 556 25.85 8.08 9.49
CA ARG A 556 25.72 6.70 9.92
C ARG A 556 26.52 5.72 9.05
N LEU A 557 26.58 5.93 7.73
CA LEU A 557 27.41 5.10 6.85
C LEU A 557 28.90 5.25 7.19
N ILE A 558 29.34 6.47 7.48
CA ILE A 558 30.72 6.76 7.91
C ILE A 558 31.02 6.07 9.25
N GLU A 559 30.12 6.16 10.23
CA GLU A 559 30.26 5.48 11.52
C GLU A 559 30.38 3.96 11.41
N LEU A 560 29.68 3.37 10.43
CA LEU A 560 29.73 1.93 10.14
C LEU A 560 30.93 1.52 9.29
N GLY A 561 31.80 2.47 8.91
CA GLY A 561 32.99 2.22 8.09
C GLY A 561 32.70 2.01 6.60
N LEU A 562 31.50 2.35 6.12
CA LEU A 562 31.10 2.27 4.70
C LEU A 562 31.51 3.54 3.92
N GLY A 563 31.83 4.62 4.62
CA GLY A 563 32.28 5.89 4.03
C GLY A 563 31.15 6.77 3.47
N PRO A 564 31.49 7.98 2.97
CA PRO A 564 30.54 8.84 2.29
C PRO A 564 30.17 8.25 0.92
N ILE A 565 28.97 8.58 0.42
CA ILE A 565 28.57 8.22 -0.93
C ILE A 565 29.10 9.28 -1.89
N GLU A 566 29.93 8.85 -2.83
CA GLU A 566 30.35 9.65 -3.98
C GLU A 566 29.59 9.16 -5.21
N VAL A 567 28.87 10.07 -5.87
CA VAL A 567 28.15 9.78 -7.12
C VAL A 567 28.43 10.91 -8.10
N GLY A 568 29.24 10.64 -9.12
CA GLY A 568 29.43 11.54 -10.25
C GLY A 568 28.26 11.49 -11.24
N ALA A 569 28.15 12.49 -12.11
CA ALA A 569 27.08 12.53 -13.13
C ALA A 569 27.05 11.27 -14.03
N ASP A 570 28.22 10.72 -14.38
CA ASP A 570 28.31 9.49 -15.18
C ASP A 570 27.82 8.25 -14.40
N GLU A 571 28.13 8.16 -13.11
CA GLU A 571 27.63 7.08 -12.24
C GLU A 571 26.12 7.20 -12.05
N ALA A 572 25.61 8.41 -11.84
CA ALA A 572 24.18 8.65 -11.73
C ALA A 572 23.42 8.29 -13.01
N GLN A 573 23.98 8.58 -14.18
CA GLN A 573 23.42 8.13 -15.46
C GLN A 573 23.43 6.60 -15.59
N ALA A 574 24.50 5.94 -15.14
CA ALA A 574 24.58 4.48 -15.17
C ALA A 574 23.53 3.84 -14.25
N ILE A 575 23.46 4.25 -12.98
CA ILE A 575 22.49 3.77 -12.00
C ILE A 575 21.05 4.12 -12.44
N GLY A 576 20.82 5.33 -12.94
CA GLY A 576 19.53 5.73 -13.51
C GLY A 576 19.14 4.85 -14.69
N ALA A 577 20.08 4.51 -15.59
CA ALA A 577 19.83 3.58 -16.68
C ALA A 577 19.49 2.17 -16.18
N PHE A 578 20.16 1.69 -15.13
CA PHE A 578 19.82 0.43 -14.46
C PHE A 578 18.38 0.43 -13.92
N LEU A 579 18.02 1.45 -13.13
CA LEU A 579 16.68 1.58 -12.53
C LEU A 579 15.58 1.67 -13.60
N ARG A 580 15.83 2.38 -14.70
CA ARG A 580 14.93 2.42 -15.87
C ARG A 580 14.74 1.05 -16.52
N VAL A 581 15.80 0.25 -16.63
CA VAL A 581 15.70 -1.09 -17.24
C VAL A 581 14.91 -2.05 -16.36
N ILE A 582 15.13 -2.07 -15.04
CA ILE A 582 14.34 -2.94 -14.14
C ILE A 582 12.87 -2.51 -14.07
N ASN A 583 12.57 -1.21 -14.13
CA ASN A 583 11.21 -0.71 -14.22
C ASN A 583 10.53 -1.16 -15.52
N ALA A 584 11.19 -0.99 -16.67
CA ALA A 584 10.63 -1.43 -17.95
C ALA A 584 10.41 -2.95 -17.98
N LEU A 585 11.26 -3.73 -17.31
CA LEU A 585 11.09 -5.17 -17.15
C LEU A 585 9.86 -5.51 -16.29
N GLU A 586 9.62 -4.77 -15.21
CA GLU A 586 8.44 -4.94 -14.37
C GLU A 586 7.16 -4.53 -15.12
N ASN A 587 7.17 -3.44 -15.88
CA ASN A 587 6.04 -3.06 -16.74
C ASN A 587 5.72 -4.16 -17.76
N ILE A 588 6.73 -4.76 -18.40
CA ILE A 588 6.55 -5.88 -19.34
C ILE A 588 5.92 -7.10 -18.64
N ARG A 589 6.39 -7.44 -17.43
CA ARG A 589 5.84 -8.53 -16.64
C ARG A 589 4.37 -8.27 -16.28
N SER A 590 4.06 -7.06 -15.81
CA SER A 590 2.70 -6.61 -15.47
C SER A 590 1.79 -6.64 -16.70
N CYS A 591 2.25 -6.09 -17.84
CA CYS A 591 1.55 -6.12 -19.12
C CYS A 591 1.22 -7.55 -19.55
N SER A 592 2.21 -8.45 -19.54
CA SER A 592 2.01 -9.85 -19.91
C SER A 592 0.94 -10.52 -19.05
N ALA A 593 0.93 -10.27 -17.73
CA ALA A 593 -0.09 -10.80 -16.82
C ALA A 593 -1.49 -10.23 -17.08
N LEU A 594 -1.60 -8.97 -17.49
CA LEU A 594 -2.87 -8.36 -17.92
C LEU A 594 -3.36 -8.96 -19.24
N LEU A 595 -2.46 -9.16 -20.20
CA LEU A 595 -2.74 -9.75 -21.51
C LEU A 595 -3.21 -11.21 -21.39
N GLU A 596 -2.52 -12.01 -20.59
CA GLU A 596 -2.93 -13.40 -20.29
C GLU A 596 -4.36 -13.45 -19.73
N ARG A 597 -4.69 -12.61 -18.75
CA ARG A 597 -6.05 -12.51 -18.22
C ARG A 597 -7.06 -12.02 -19.26
N ALA A 598 -6.68 -11.11 -20.16
CA ALA A 598 -7.53 -10.63 -21.23
C ALA A 598 -7.91 -11.71 -22.26
N GLU A 599 -7.09 -12.76 -22.42
CA GLU A 599 -7.43 -13.92 -23.24
C GLU A 599 -8.57 -14.76 -22.63
N ASP A 600 -8.55 -14.88 -21.30
CA ASP A 600 -9.42 -15.77 -20.54
C ASP A 600 -10.82 -15.19 -20.33
N VAL A 601 -10.94 -13.86 -20.23
CA VAL A 601 -12.24 -13.20 -20.05
C VAL A 601 -13.18 -13.38 -21.24
N ARG A 602 -14.46 -13.60 -20.93
CA ARG A 602 -15.51 -13.83 -21.94
C ARG A 602 -16.12 -12.53 -22.43
N LEU A 603 -16.31 -11.55 -21.54
CA LEU A 603 -16.96 -10.29 -21.87
C LEU A 603 -15.99 -9.35 -22.58
N LEU A 604 -16.47 -8.68 -23.63
CA LEU A 604 -15.64 -7.76 -24.42
C LEU A 604 -15.22 -6.53 -23.62
N ASN A 605 -16.10 -6.02 -22.75
CA ASN A 605 -15.78 -4.85 -21.93
C ASN A 605 -14.70 -5.16 -20.89
N GLU A 606 -14.78 -6.32 -20.23
CA GLU A 606 -13.74 -6.82 -19.32
C GLU A 606 -12.38 -6.94 -20.05
N ALA A 607 -12.38 -7.54 -21.25
CA ALA A 607 -11.17 -7.62 -22.07
C ALA A 607 -10.62 -6.23 -22.41
N ARG A 608 -11.49 -5.29 -22.78
CA ARG A 608 -11.08 -3.91 -23.13
C ARG A 608 -10.43 -3.19 -21.96
N ASP A 609 -10.94 -3.37 -20.75
CA ASP A 609 -10.39 -2.71 -19.58
C ASP A 609 -8.99 -3.25 -19.25
N LEU A 610 -8.79 -4.57 -19.31
CA LEU A 610 -7.46 -5.17 -19.17
C LEU A 610 -6.50 -4.71 -20.27
N LEU A 611 -6.95 -4.66 -21.53
CA LEU A 611 -6.13 -4.21 -22.65
C LEU A 611 -5.77 -2.72 -22.56
N ARG A 612 -6.64 -1.87 -21.99
CA ARG A 612 -6.31 -0.46 -21.71
C ARG A 612 -5.23 -0.33 -20.65
N LEU A 613 -5.28 -1.15 -19.60
CA LEU A 613 -4.23 -1.19 -18.58
C LEU A 613 -2.90 -1.70 -19.18
N SER A 614 -2.94 -2.72 -20.06
CA SER A 614 -1.76 -3.17 -20.81
C SER A 614 -1.16 -2.07 -21.69
N ILE A 615 -1.98 -1.24 -22.33
CA ILE A 615 -1.49 -0.09 -23.12
C ILE A 615 -0.75 0.92 -22.24
N SER A 616 -1.23 1.16 -21.01
CA SER A 616 -0.55 2.03 -20.04
C SER A 616 0.81 1.44 -19.67
N GLU A 617 0.89 0.17 -19.24
CA GLU A 617 2.16 -0.49 -18.91
C GLU A 617 3.18 -0.46 -20.06
N ILE A 618 2.76 -0.75 -21.30
CA ILE A 618 3.65 -0.69 -22.47
C ILE A 618 4.09 0.75 -22.75
N SER A 619 3.20 1.74 -22.55
CA SER A 619 3.52 3.14 -22.77
C SER A 619 4.55 3.64 -21.75
N ASP A 620 4.42 3.22 -20.50
CA ASP A 620 5.35 3.54 -19.41
C ASP A 620 6.73 2.94 -19.70
N ALA A 621 6.79 1.65 -20.07
CA ALA A 621 8.04 1.00 -20.47
C ALA A 621 8.73 1.72 -21.65
N ILE A 622 7.96 2.18 -22.64
CA ILE A 622 8.49 2.96 -23.77
C ILE A 622 9.02 4.31 -23.30
N GLU A 623 8.30 5.01 -22.43
CA GLU A 623 8.67 6.33 -21.90
C GLU A 623 9.95 6.24 -21.07
N VAL A 624 10.01 5.30 -20.14
CA VAL A 624 11.16 5.02 -19.27
C VAL A 624 12.43 4.75 -20.08
N LEU A 625 12.37 3.85 -21.08
CA LEU A 625 13.53 3.51 -21.91
C LEU A 625 13.94 4.67 -22.82
N ARG A 626 12.97 5.40 -23.40
CA ARG A 626 13.26 6.55 -24.28
C ARG A 626 13.86 7.72 -23.52
N GLY A 627 13.48 7.92 -22.26
CA GLY A 627 13.99 9.00 -21.41
C GLY A 627 15.52 9.03 -21.31
N ALA A 628 16.17 7.86 -21.41
CA ALA A 628 17.63 7.72 -21.39
C ALA A 628 18.22 7.11 -22.69
N GLY A 629 17.43 7.01 -23.77
CA GLY A 629 17.91 6.47 -25.06
C GLY A 629 18.31 4.97 -25.01
N LEU A 630 17.70 4.19 -24.11
CA LEU A 630 18.07 2.81 -23.83
C LEU A 630 17.36 1.82 -24.78
N HIS A 631 18.05 0.71 -25.08
CA HIS A 631 17.50 -0.48 -25.75
C HIS A 631 16.54 -0.20 -26.92
N ARG A 632 17.01 0.52 -27.96
CA ARG A 632 16.18 0.85 -29.13
C ARG A 632 15.44 -0.36 -29.73
N GLY A 633 16.07 -1.54 -29.73
CA GLY A 633 15.43 -2.79 -30.15
C GLY A 633 14.19 -3.14 -29.31
N ALA A 634 14.30 -3.05 -27.98
CA ALA A 634 13.17 -3.25 -27.07
C ALA A 634 12.04 -2.25 -27.34
N VAL A 635 12.37 -0.97 -27.50
CA VAL A 635 11.38 0.09 -27.81
C VAL A 635 10.62 -0.18 -29.11
N LEU A 636 11.27 -0.75 -30.13
CA LEU A 636 10.60 -1.12 -31.38
C LEU A 636 9.58 -2.25 -31.17
N HIS A 637 9.96 -3.28 -30.42
CA HIS A 637 9.06 -4.39 -30.07
C HIS A 637 7.89 -3.91 -29.19
N LEU A 638 8.15 -3.10 -28.17
CA LEU A 638 7.09 -2.52 -27.32
C LEU A 638 6.09 -1.67 -28.12
N ARG A 639 6.56 -0.90 -29.11
CA ARG A 639 5.65 -0.16 -30.00
C ARG A 639 4.79 -1.09 -30.87
N ALA A 640 5.35 -2.21 -31.32
CA ALA A 640 4.59 -3.22 -32.07
C ALA A 640 3.56 -3.90 -31.16
N ALA A 641 3.95 -4.30 -29.94
CA ALA A 641 3.06 -4.85 -28.92
C ALA A 641 1.90 -3.89 -28.64
N ARG A 642 2.18 -2.61 -28.36
CA ARG A 642 1.15 -1.60 -28.12
C ARG A 642 0.15 -1.50 -29.27
N GLY A 643 0.63 -1.45 -30.52
CA GLY A 643 -0.24 -1.39 -31.69
C GLY A 643 -1.14 -2.62 -31.82
N LEU A 644 -0.62 -3.81 -31.52
CA LEU A 644 -1.41 -5.05 -31.50
C LEU A 644 -2.48 -5.01 -30.41
N VAL A 645 -2.16 -4.51 -29.22
CA VAL A 645 -3.11 -4.37 -28.11
C VAL A 645 -4.20 -3.35 -28.42
N GLU A 646 -3.85 -2.22 -29.06
CA GLU A 646 -4.83 -1.22 -29.53
C GLU A 646 -5.82 -1.81 -30.54
N VAL A 647 -5.35 -2.63 -31.48
CA VAL A 647 -6.24 -3.35 -32.42
C VAL A 647 -7.06 -4.41 -31.68
N ALA A 648 -6.47 -5.14 -30.74
CA ALA A 648 -7.16 -6.16 -29.94
C ALA A 648 -8.32 -5.56 -29.14
N ALA A 649 -8.13 -4.40 -28.51
CA ALA A 649 -9.16 -3.70 -27.73
C ALA A 649 -10.39 -3.33 -28.57
N ASN A 650 -10.18 -3.10 -29.87
CA ASN A 650 -11.23 -2.76 -30.83
C ASN A 650 -11.80 -3.98 -31.59
N THR A 651 -11.30 -5.19 -31.33
CA THR A 651 -11.70 -6.41 -32.04
C THR A 651 -12.81 -7.17 -31.29
N PRO A 652 -14.05 -7.22 -31.80
CA PRO A 652 -15.16 -7.88 -31.09
C PRO A 652 -15.06 -9.41 -31.09
N LEU A 653 -14.48 -9.99 -32.14
CA LEU A 653 -14.34 -11.43 -32.29
C LEU A 653 -13.23 -11.94 -31.36
N ARG A 654 -13.63 -12.64 -30.28
CA ARG A 654 -12.71 -13.19 -29.26
C ARG A 654 -11.54 -13.99 -29.86
N PHE A 655 -11.81 -14.82 -30.85
CA PHE A 655 -10.75 -15.61 -31.51
C PHE A 655 -9.66 -14.71 -32.13
N LEU A 656 -10.05 -13.69 -32.89
CA LEU A 656 -9.10 -12.76 -33.52
C LEU A 656 -8.42 -11.87 -32.48
N ARG A 657 -9.17 -11.41 -31.47
CA ARG A 657 -8.61 -10.65 -30.33
C ARG A 657 -7.50 -11.44 -29.64
N ASN A 658 -7.75 -12.72 -29.33
CA ASN A 658 -6.76 -13.54 -28.63
C ASN A 658 -5.53 -13.83 -29.50
N ILE A 659 -5.66 -13.90 -30.84
CA ILE A 659 -4.48 -13.96 -31.72
C ILE A 659 -3.62 -12.70 -31.57
N LEU A 660 -4.24 -11.52 -31.59
CA LEU A 660 -3.53 -10.25 -31.42
C LEU A 660 -2.87 -10.13 -30.05
N ILE A 661 -3.54 -10.59 -29.00
CA ILE A 661 -2.98 -10.63 -27.64
C ILE A 661 -1.72 -11.50 -27.59
N ARG A 662 -1.76 -12.71 -28.16
CA ARG A 662 -0.58 -13.60 -28.20
C ARG A 662 0.59 -13.00 -28.95
N LEU A 663 0.31 -12.34 -30.09
CA LEU A 663 1.34 -11.62 -30.84
C LEU A 663 1.93 -10.48 -30.01
N ALA A 664 1.12 -9.75 -29.23
CA ALA A 664 1.62 -8.71 -28.34
C ALA A 664 2.51 -9.28 -27.23
N ILE A 665 2.12 -10.41 -26.62
CA ILE A 665 2.95 -11.13 -25.63
C ILE A 665 4.29 -11.58 -26.25
N ASP A 666 4.30 -12.05 -27.50
CA ASP A 666 5.53 -12.43 -28.19
C ASP A 666 6.44 -11.23 -28.45
N GLU A 667 5.88 -10.06 -28.78
CA GLU A 667 6.62 -8.80 -28.91
C GLU A 667 7.16 -8.33 -27.54
N ASP A 668 6.39 -8.44 -26.45
CA ASP A 668 6.84 -8.14 -25.08
C ASP A 668 8.01 -9.04 -24.65
N ARG A 669 7.93 -10.35 -24.96
CA ARG A 669 9.04 -11.29 -24.74
C ARG A 669 10.26 -10.94 -25.57
N ALA A 670 10.08 -10.53 -26.83
CA ALA A 670 11.17 -10.08 -27.67
C ALA A 670 11.82 -8.80 -27.11
N ALA A 671 11.01 -7.84 -26.64
CA ALA A 671 11.48 -6.63 -25.98
C ALA A 671 12.33 -6.94 -24.74
N ARG A 672 11.83 -7.81 -23.86
CA ARG A 672 12.58 -8.33 -22.71
C ARG A 672 13.93 -8.95 -23.15
N GLY A 673 13.91 -9.73 -24.23
CA GLY A 673 15.10 -10.34 -24.81
C GLY A 673 16.16 -9.34 -25.29
N HIS A 674 15.83 -8.07 -25.53
CA HIS A 674 16.81 -7.01 -25.83
C HIS A 674 17.43 -6.37 -24.58
N MET A 675 16.87 -6.61 -23.40
CA MET A 675 17.28 -5.97 -22.14
C MET A 675 18.06 -6.88 -21.20
N VAL A 676 17.81 -8.19 -21.22
CA VAL A 676 18.52 -9.16 -20.37
C VAL A 676 19.21 -10.26 -21.16
N LYS A 677 20.20 -10.91 -20.54
CA LYS A 677 20.77 -12.17 -21.03
C LYS A 677 20.09 -13.33 -20.32
N GLY A 678 19.55 -14.27 -21.10
CA GLY A 678 19.11 -15.62 -20.70
C GLY A 678 18.24 -15.67 -19.47
#